data_AF-A0A4Q5NX55-F1
#
_entry.id   AF-A0A4Q5NX55-F1
#
_cell.length_a   1.000
_cell.length_b   1.000
_cell.length_c   1.000
_cell.angle_alpha   90.00
_cell.angle_beta   90.00
_cell.angle_gamma   90.00
#
_symmetry.space_group_name_H-M   'P 1'
#
loop_
_entity.id
_entity.type
_entity.pdbx_description
1 polymer ?
#
loop_
_entity_poly.entity_id
_entity_poly.type
_entity_poly.pdbx_seq_one_letter_code
_entity_poly.pdbx_strand_id
1 'polypeptide(L)'
;MKTVDRPAPASESAQEDKAPNNQAPKQPEVAPAGAAEAKPTKKKDPKKRALALLIGIPVVLAAGLFGYNRYKWGQWHVETDDAYTTSDVVQITPQINGRIEKLMVSDNQLVKKGQLLALLDPSSFETALQSAQANLAVAIAAQNAAEQQVRLTGATGASQVAQAQGGVEQAQAGVGAAQSTVEQGAAGVQNARASIITARDNAKAAQTLIAAAQATRDRATETAKAAQTQITAAQARTGNASQAVQVASANLRAQVAARARAVQTVAAAQANVTTAQAGVEEAQAQIRSAQAQIDSATAQLEQANRNLTRSQQLFDGGAAPRSSVDAAEAAQRTAVAAQTSATSQLQVAGQALRQAQSAVVARESDVEAAREGVSAADAQIAASRAQVAQARQGVAEANASVANARAQYSASQGAIREAEAGIISNQAKTAAAADAIAQEQAGLANAQATQNGAGQNVNVARGKVTQAQGTLQQARTIDQQIAVALANLKSAQAKVSQAKAAVAQAQIDLSRTRITSPVEGTISRRTGQVGQQLAPGQAVMAVVPKNDIWLVANYKETQLGHVREGQKVDIEIDALPDYTFHGKVQSIAAGTGNVFALLPAENATGNFTKVVQRVPVKITFDPNQPGLDRLRAGLSAAPTIETAH
;
A
#
# COMPACT_ATOMS: atom_id res chain seq x y z
N MET A 1 42.88 -35.27 19.18
CA MET A 1 43.17 -35.68 20.57
C MET A 1 41.84 -35.97 21.27
N LYS A 2 41.64 -37.08 22.01
CA LYS A 2 42.13 -37.40 23.38
C LYS A 2 41.70 -36.33 24.40
N THR A 3 41.15 -36.62 25.59
CA THR A 3 41.11 -37.81 26.48
C THR A 3 39.72 -38.51 26.58
N VAL A 4 39.49 -39.78 27.00
CA VAL A 4 40.29 -40.95 27.47
C VAL A 4 40.80 -40.87 28.93
N ASP A 5 40.42 -41.71 29.92
CA ASP A 5 39.95 -43.12 29.89
C ASP A 5 39.13 -43.61 31.15
N ARG A 6 38.80 -44.92 31.19
CA ARG A 6 38.33 -45.76 32.33
C ARG A 6 38.97 -47.19 32.20
N PRO A 7 38.79 -48.20 33.09
CA PRO A 7 38.61 -48.26 34.56
C PRO A 7 39.43 -49.37 35.31
N ALA A 8 39.54 -49.30 36.66
CA ALA A 8 39.68 -50.44 37.65
C ALA A 8 40.81 -51.52 37.43
N PRO A 9 40.90 -52.68 38.14
CA PRO A 9 40.41 -53.14 39.47
C PRO A 9 41.51 -53.79 40.40
N ALA A 10 41.10 -54.44 41.53
CA ALA A 10 41.78 -55.57 42.24
C ALA A 10 43.13 -55.33 43.01
N SER A 11 43.58 -56.14 44.01
CA SER A 11 42.98 -57.17 44.92
C SER A 11 43.91 -57.49 46.14
N GLU A 12 43.41 -58.26 47.13
CA GLU A 12 44.15 -59.02 48.20
C GLU A 12 44.92 -58.23 49.29
N SER A 13 45.11 -58.67 50.55
CA SER A 13 44.61 -59.77 51.44
C SER A 13 44.84 -59.33 52.92
N ALA A 14 44.59 -60.04 54.05
CA ALA A 14 44.09 -61.39 54.43
C ALA A 14 43.29 -61.29 55.78
N GLN A 15 42.54 -62.29 56.28
CA GLN A 15 42.88 -63.35 57.29
C GLN A 15 43.73 -62.89 58.50
N GLU A 16 43.43 -63.15 59.78
CA GLU A 16 42.60 -64.13 60.56
C GLU A 16 42.01 -63.44 61.84
N ASP A 17 41.25 -64.02 62.79
CA ASP A 17 40.15 -65.03 62.87
C ASP A 17 39.63 -65.10 64.35
N LYS A 18 38.51 -65.80 64.63
CA LYS A 18 38.02 -66.36 65.92
C LYS A 18 37.42 -65.45 67.02
N ALA A 19 36.17 -65.77 67.38
CA ALA A 19 35.68 -65.74 68.76
C ALA A 19 35.92 -67.12 69.43
N PRO A 20 35.93 -67.25 70.79
CA PRO A 20 34.69 -67.72 71.45
C PRO A 20 34.50 -67.39 72.96
N ASN A 21 33.23 -67.45 73.38
CA ASN A 21 32.65 -68.10 74.57
C ASN A 21 33.41 -68.23 75.93
N ASN A 22 32.72 -67.75 76.98
CA ASN A 22 32.59 -68.30 78.36
C ASN A 22 33.62 -68.08 79.50
N GLN A 23 33.02 -67.96 80.70
CA GLN A 23 33.51 -68.28 82.06
C GLN A 23 34.57 -67.38 82.75
N ALA A 24 34.37 -67.23 84.07
CA ALA A 24 35.30 -66.64 85.04
C ALA A 24 36.32 -67.71 85.53
N PRO A 25 37.36 -67.42 86.38
CA PRO A 25 37.09 -67.22 87.83
C PRO A 25 38.17 -66.49 88.70
N LYS A 26 37.86 -66.34 90.02
CA LYS A 26 38.76 -66.55 91.21
C LYS A 26 39.88 -65.52 91.56
N GLN A 27 39.82 -64.89 92.76
CA GLN A 27 40.37 -65.30 94.10
C GLN A 27 41.78 -64.67 94.38
N PRO A 28 42.31 -64.58 95.64
CA PRO A 28 42.19 -65.51 96.79
C PRO A 28 41.95 -64.86 98.18
N GLU A 29 41.88 -65.70 99.22
CA GLU A 29 42.73 -65.68 100.46
C GLU A 29 42.52 -67.05 101.19
N VAL A 30 43.26 -67.36 102.26
CA VAL A 30 43.50 -68.74 102.76
C VAL A 30 42.90 -69.01 104.16
N ALA A 31 42.62 -70.28 104.49
CA ALA A 31 42.19 -70.77 105.82
C ALA A 31 43.38 -70.95 106.79
N PRO A 32 43.16 -71.21 108.12
CA PRO A 32 43.01 -72.62 108.54
C PRO A 32 42.13 -72.91 109.78
N ALA A 33 41.90 -74.22 109.98
CA ALA A 33 41.54 -75.05 111.14
C ALA A 33 41.42 -74.48 112.59
N GLY A 34 40.66 -75.19 113.44
CA GLY A 34 41.05 -75.41 114.85
C GLY A 34 39.92 -75.57 115.89
N ALA A 35 39.75 -76.77 116.45
CA ALA A 35 38.75 -77.13 117.47
C ALA A 35 39.12 -76.74 118.95
N ALA A 36 38.20 -77.04 119.89
CA ALA A 36 38.35 -77.08 121.37
C ALA A 36 38.37 -75.69 122.13
N GLU A 37 37.98 -75.53 123.40
CA GLU A 37 37.41 -76.47 124.41
C GLU A 37 36.55 -75.80 125.54
N ALA A 38 35.46 -76.47 125.93
CA ALA A 38 34.83 -76.69 127.26
C ALA A 38 34.85 -75.70 128.49
N LYS A 39 33.60 -75.38 128.98
CA LYS A 39 33.06 -75.60 130.38
C LYS A 39 33.46 -74.66 131.57
N PRO A 40 32.78 -74.69 132.77
CA PRO A 40 31.35 -74.98 133.11
C PRO A 40 30.71 -74.26 134.38
N THR A 41 29.41 -74.59 134.67
CA THR A 41 28.71 -74.65 136.01
C THR A 41 28.21 -73.36 136.72
N LYS A 42 27.19 -73.31 137.64
CA LYS A 42 26.31 -74.33 138.33
C LYS A 42 25.00 -73.70 138.95
N LYS A 43 23.83 -74.37 138.83
CA LYS A 43 22.74 -74.72 139.82
C LYS A 43 22.17 -73.66 140.86
N LYS A 44 20.95 -73.72 141.47
CA LYS A 44 19.95 -74.81 141.73
C LYS A 44 18.52 -74.37 142.26
N ASP A 45 17.46 -75.12 141.90
CA ASP A 45 16.20 -75.59 142.60
C ASP A 45 15.06 -74.71 143.27
N PRO A 46 13.77 -75.22 143.42
CA PRO A 46 12.52 -74.39 143.62
C PRO A 46 11.35 -74.94 144.55
N LYS A 47 10.20 -74.21 144.71
CA LYS A 47 8.74 -74.66 144.61
C LYS A 47 7.62 -73.90 145.45
N LYS A 48 6.35 -74.02 144.98
CA LYS A 48 4.98 -73.69 145.57
C LYS A 48 4.55 -72.20 145.52
N ARG A 49 3.28 -71.72 145.34
CA ARG A 49 1.83 -72.16 145.31
C ARG A 49 0.98 -71.66 146.52
N ALA A 50 -0.30 -71.25 146.44
CA ALA A 50 -1.08 -70.33 145.55
C ALA A 50 -2.63 -70.41 145.82
N LEU A 51 -3.36 -69.29 146.09
CA LEU A 51 -4.85 -69.16 146.15
C LEU A 51 -5.30 -67.67 146.27
N ALA A 52 -6.51 -67.32 145.76
CA ALA A 52 -7.49 -66.27 146.21
C ALA A 52 -8.09 -65.43 145.05
N LEU A 53 -9.44 -65.41 144.90
CA LEU A 53 -10.15 -64.76 143.78
C LEU A 53 -11.65 -64.58 144.10
N LEU A 54 -12.19 -63.34 144.24
CA LEU A 54 -13.65 -63.13 144.48
C LEU A 54 -14.26 -61.72 144.21
N ILE A 55 -13.66 -60.84 143.38
CA ILE A 55 -14.17 -59.45 143.19
C ILE A 55 -14.60 -59.10 141.74
N GLY A 56 -14.17 -59.87 140.73
CA GLY A 56 -14.03 -59.36 139.35
C GLY A 56 -15.27 -59.12 138.48
N ILE A 57 -16.51 -59.31 138.95
CA ILE A 57 -17.69 -59.40 138.05
C ILE A 57 -18.21 -58.03 137.53
N PRO A 58 -18.42 -56.98 138.35
CA PRO A 58 -19.10 -55.76 137.88
C PRO A 58 -18.33 -54.95 136.83
N VAL A 59 -16.99 -54.93 136.91
CA VAL A 59 -16.11 -54.12 136.05
C VAL A 59 -16.21 -54.52 134.57
N VAL A 60 -16.48 -55.80 134.29
CA VAL A 60 -16.52 -56.38 132.94
C VAL A 60 -17.64 -55.76 132.08
N LEU A 61 -18.79 -55.41 132.68
CA LEU A 61 -19.94 -54.89 131.94
C LEU A 61 -19.72 -53.45 131.42
N ALA A 62 -19.14 -52.58 132.25
CA ALA A 62 -18.82 -51.21 131.84
C ALA A 62 -17.73 -51.19 130.75
N ALA A 63 -16.70 -52.04 130.90
CA ALA A 63 -15.68 -52.22 129.88
C ALA A 63 -16.26 -52.76 128.56
N GLY A 64 -17.23 -53.68 128.63
CA GLY A 64 -17.93 -54.21 127.46
C GLY A 64 -18.71 -53.15 126.68
N LEU A 65 -19.44 -52.27 127.36
CA LEU A 65 -20.24 -51.22 126.71
C LEU A 65 -19.37 -50.14 126.05
N PHE A 66 -18.32 -49.69 126.75
CA PHE A 66 -17.34 -48.74 126.20
C PHE A 66 -16.56 -49.35 125.02
N GLY A 67 -16.13 -50.61 125.17
CA GLY A 67 -15.48 -51.39 124.12
C GLY A 67 -16.34 -51.50 122.86
N TYR A 68 -17.64 -51.81 122.99
CA TYR A 68 -18.56 -51.89 121.87
C TYR A 68 -18.71 -50.57 121.10
N ASN A 69 -18.78 -49.43 121.81
CA ASN A 69 -18.91 -48.13 121.16
C ASN A 69 -17.61 -47.69 120.46
N ARG A 70 -16.43 -47.89 121.09
CA ARG A 70 -15.13 -47.59 120.45
C ARG A 70 -14.86 -48.52 119.27
N TYR A 71 -15.26 -49.79 119.37
CA TYR A 71 -15.20 -50.78 118.28
C TYR A 71 -16.07 -50.37 117.09
N LYS A 72 -17.29 -49.87 117.31
CA LYS A 72 -18.12 -49.34 116.23
C LYS A 72 -17.51 -48.13 115.53
N TRP A 73 -16.95 -47.17 116.27
CA TRP A 73 -16.40 -45.96 115.66
C TRP A 73 -15.18 -46.26 114.77
N GLY A 74 -14.31 -47.16 115.21
CA GLY A 74 -13.13 -47.63 114.46
C GLY A 74 -13.42 -48.59 113.29
N GLN A 75 -14.69 -48.83 112.94
CA GLN A 75 -15.07 -49.57 111.71
C GLN A 75 -15.28 -48.64 110.51
N TRP A 76 -15.47 -47.34 110.73
CA TRP A 76 -15.99 -46.39 109.72
C TRP A 76 -15.16 -45.13 109.53
N HIS A 77 -14.02 -45.00 110.23
CA HIS A 77 -13.11 -43.85 110.11
C HIS A 77 -11.67 -44.33 109.97
N VAL A 78 -10.90 -43.69 109.08
CA VAL A 78 -9.51 -44.02 108.79
C VAL A 78 -8.63 -42.76 108.90
N GLU A 79 -7.83 -42.72 109.96
CA GLU A 79 -6.94 -41.60 110.33
C GLU A 79 -5.48 -41.88 109.92
N THR A 80 -4.70 -40.86 109.56
CA THR A 80 -3.22 -40.99 109.43
C THR A 80 -2.48 -39.72 109.86
N ASP A 81 -1.45 -39.90 110.68
CA ASP A 81 -0.56 -38.85 111.22
C ASP A 81 0.58 -38.48 110.23
N ASP A 82 0.35 -38.68 108.93
CA ASP A 82 1.36 -38.63 107.88
C ASP A 82 0.71 -38.13 106.59
N ALA A 83 0.47 -36.82 106.54
CA ALA A 83 0.03 -36.14 105.34
C ALA A 83 0.66 -34.75 105.23
N TYR A 84 0.83 -34.28 104.01
CA TYR A 84 1.34 -32.94 103.73
C TYR A 84 0.75 -32.35 102.45
N THR A 85 0.71 -31.03 102.41
CA THR A 85 0.24 -30.24 101.25
C THR A 85 1.33 -30.08 100.19
N THR A 86 0.96 -29.98 98.91
CA THR A 86 1.89 -29.69 97.81
C THR A 86 1.19 -28.99 96.62
N SER A 87 1.97 -28.49 95.66
CA SER A 87 1.52 -27.63 94.55
C SER A 87 2.52 -27.63 93.38
N ASP A 88 2.05 -27.31 92.18
CA ASP A 88 2.88 -27.19 90.97
C ASP A 88 3.80 -25.96 90.97
N VAL A 89 4.92 -26.04 90.23
CA VAL A 89 5.97 -25.00 90.22
C VAL A 89 6.31 -24.57 88.79
N VAL A 90 5.83 -23.39 88.39
CA VAL A 90 6.08 -22.82 87.05
C VAL A 90 7.42 -22.08 87.04
N GLN A 91 8.41 -22.62 86.33
CA GLN A 91 9.72 -21.96 86.18
C GLN A 91 9.67 -20.86 85.11
N ILE A 92 10.20 -19.69 85.48
CA ILE A 92 10.31 -18.52 84.60
C ILE A 92 11.72 -18.47 84.03
N THR A 93 11.83 -18.56 82.71
CA THR A 93 13.08 -18.53 81.95
C THR A 93 13.03 -17.38 80.93
N PRO A 94 14.17 -16.78 80.53
CA PRO A 94 14.20 -15.81 79.46
C PRO A 94 14.18 -16.51 78.10
N GLN A 95 13.67 -15.83 77.07
CA GLN A 95 13.72 -16.30 75.68
C GLN A 95 14.93 -15.77 74.90
N ILE A 96 15.64 -14.78 75.44
CA ILE A 96 16.81 -14.12 74.84
C ILE A 96 17.96 -14.09 75.85
N ASN A 97 19.18 -13.95 75.35
CA ASN A 97 20.37 -13.73 76.17
C ASN A 97 20.42 -12.24 76.59
N GLY A 98 20.55 -11.95 77.88
CA GLY A 98 20.57 -10.57 78.37
C GLY A 98 20.96 -10.43 79.84
N ARG A 99 21.38 -9.22 80.23
CA ARG A 99 21.71 -8.87 81.61
C ARG A 99 20.47 -8.37 82.34
N ILE A 100 20.22 -8.83 83.56
CA ILE A 100 19.14 -8.28 84.41
C ILE A 100 19.47 -6.82 84.76
N GLU A 101 18.70 -5.87 84.24
CA GLU A 101 18.80 -4.45 84.58
C GLU A 101 18.01 -4.15 85.87
N LYS A 102 16.76 -4.62 85.92
CA LYS A 102 15.85 -4.40 87.06
C LYS A 102 15.04 -5.66 87.36
N LEU A 103 14.91 -5.96 88.65
CA LEU A 103 14.16 -7.10 89.17
C LEU A 103 13.02 -6.53 90.02
N MET A 104 11.79 -6.57 89.48
CA MET A 104 10.65 -5.80 89.99
C MET A 104 9.84 -6.53 91.07
N VAL A 105 10.35 -7.68 91.51
CA VAL A 105 9.66 -8.60 92.42
C VAL A 105 10.61 -9.22 93.45
N SER A 106 10.04 -9.55 94.60
CA SER A 106 10.70 -10.18 95.74
C SER A 106 10.20 -11.61 95.98
N ASP A 107 10.98 -12.38 96.72
CA ASP A 107 10.58 -13.70 97.20
C ASP A 107 9.31 -13.62 98.08
N ASN A 108 8.45 -14.63 97.98
CA ASN A 108 7.11 -14.71 98.60
C ASN A 108 6.09 -13.64 98.16
N GLN A 109 6.37 -12.86 97.12
CA GLN A 109 5.42 -11.89 96.57
C GLN A 109 4.36 -12.55 95.68
N LEU A 110 3.09 -12.15 95.84
CA LEU A 110 2.00 -12.51 94.92
C LEU A 110 2.12 -11.71 93.62
N VAL A 111 2.05 -12.39 92.47
CA VAL A 111 2.14 -11.81 91.13
C VAL A 111 0.99 -12.28 90.23
N LYS A 112 0.48 -11.37 89.40
CA LYS A 112 -0.60 -11.65 88.44
C LYS A 112 -0.06 -12.11 87.09
N LYS A 113 -0.89 -12.82 86.31
CA LYS A 113 -0.61 -13.12 84.91
C LYS A 113 -0.36 -11.83 84.12
N GLY A 114 0.71 -11.80 83.33
CA GLY A 114 1.17 -10.63 82.57
C GLY A 114 1.97 -9.59 83.37
N GLN A 115 2.09 -9.73 84.70
CA GLN A 115 2.88 -8.81 85.51
C GLN A 115 4.38 -8.92 85.17
N LEU A 116 5.05 -7.78 85.03
CA LEU A 116 6.49 -7.69 84.79
C LEU A 116 7.26 -8.13 86.04
N LEU A 117 8.13 -9.13 85.88
CA LEU A 117 8.94 -9.73 86.94
C LEU A 117 10.38 -9.21 86.87
N ALA A 118 10.97 -9.23 85.68
CA ALA A 118 12.32 -8.71 85.43
C ALA A 118 12.41 -8.00 84.09
N LEU A 119 13.27 -6.98 84.03
CA LEU A 119 13.65 -6.28 82.82
C LEU A 119 15.12 -6.61 82.52
N LEU A 120 15.37 -7.13 81.33
CA LEU A 120 16.72 -7.23 80.75
C LEU A 120 17.11 -5.89 80.13
N ASP A 121 18.40 -5.57 80.20
CA ASP A 121 19.01 -4.36 79.63
C ASP A 121 18.61 -4.19 78.14
N PRO A 122 17.79 -3.18 77.79
CA PRO A 122 17.23 -3.06 76.46
C PRO A 122 18.17 -2.36 75.47
N SER A 123 19.24 -1.70 75.94
CA SER A 123 20.03 -0.75 75.16
C SER A 123 20.62 -1.31 73.87
N SER A 124 21.09 -2.57 73.90
CA SER A 124 21.60 -3.29 72.73
C SER A 124 20.48 -3.65 71.73
N PHE A 125 19.29 -4.00 72.22
CA PHE A 125 18.13 -4.35 71.41
C PHE A 125 17.45 -3.11 70.79
N GLU A 126 17.44 -1.98 71.49
CA GLU A 126 17.03 -0.68 70.95
C GLU A 126 17.98 -0.22 69.85
N THR A 127 19.30 -0.37 70.04
CA THR A 127 20.32 -0.10 69.01
C THR A 127 20.19 -1.03 67.81
N ALA A 128 19.89 -2.32 68.04
CA ALA A 128 19.61 -3.29 66.98
C ALA A 128 18.34 -2.93 66.19
N LEU A 129 17.28 -2.48 66.87
CA LEU A 129 16.05 -2.02 66.23
C LEU A 129 16.29 -0.73 65.42
N GLN A 130 17.00 0.25 65.97
CA GLN A 130 17.33 1.50 65.27
C GLN A 130 18.19 1.26 64.03
N SER A 131 19.20 0.39 64.11
CA SER A 131 20.02 0.03 62.95
C SER A 131 19.24 -0.80 61.91
N ALA A 132 18.34 -1.69 62.33
CA ALA A 132 17.41 -2.37 61.41
C ALA A 132 16.46 -1.38 60.71
N GLN A 133 15.94 -0.38 61.44
CA GLN A 133 15.09 0.69 60.87
C GLN A 133 15.87 1.58 59.89
N ALA A 134 17.12 1.92 60.18
CA ALA A 134 17.99 2.64 59.25
C ALA A 134 18.26 1.82 57.98
N ASN A 135 18.56 0.52 58.12
CA ASN A 135 18.73 -0.39 56.99
C ASN A 135 17.44 -0.52 56.15
N LEU A 136 16.26 -0.51 56.78
CA LEU A 136 14.98 -0.46 56.09
C LEU A 136 14.77 0.86 55.33
N ALA A 137 15.12 2.00 55.92
CA ALA A 137 15.06 3.30 55.23
C ALA A 137 15.97 3.34 54.00
N VAL A 138 17.20 2.80 54.09
CA VAL A 138 18.13 2.65 52.96
C VAL A 138 17.55 1.71 51.89
N ALA A 139 16.94 0.58 52.28
CA ALA A 139 16.30 -0.33 51.34
C ALA A 139 15.11 0.32 50.60
N ILE A 140 14.29 1.12 51.30
CA ILE A 140 13.17 1.86 50.69
C ILE A 140 13.69 2.95 49.74
N ALA A 141 14.75 3.68 50.11
CA ALA A 141 15.39 4.64 49.22
C ALA A 141 15.92 3.97 47.93
N ALA A 142 16.52 2.77 48.06
CA ALA A 142 16.96 1.96 46.91
C ALA A 142 15.80 1.44 46.04
N GLN A 143 14.66 1.07 46.64
CA GLN A 143 13.42 0.76 45.89
C GLN A 143 12.95 1.98 45.10
N ASN A 144 12.80 3.13 45.77
CA ASN A 144 12.33 4.35 45.13
C ASN A 144 13.22 4.77 43.96
N ALA A 145 14.55 4.67 44.11
CA ALA A 145 15.51 4.91 43.03
C ALA A 145 15.31 3.96 41.83
N ALA A 146 15.07 2.67 42.08
CA ALA A 146 14.76 1.70 41.03
C ALA A 146 13.41 1.98 40.33
N GLU A 147 12.39 2.45 41.06
CA GLU A 147 11.10 2.86 40.48
C GLU A 147 11.23 4.12 39.60
N GLN A 148 12.03 5.11 40.02
CA GLN A 148 12.37 6.25 39.17
C GLN A 148 13.13 5.79 37.91
N GLN A 149 14.07 4.85 38.03
CA GLN A 149 14.80 4.32 36.88
C GLN A 149 13.90 3.58 35.89
N VAL A 150 12.96 2.74 36.36
CA VAL A 150 11.96 2.09 35.49
C VAL A 150 11.11 3.13 34.75
N ARG A 151 10.62 4.17 35.45
CA ARG A 151 9.85 5.26 34.83
C ARG A 151 10.67 6.06 33.80
N LEU A 152 11.93 6.36 34.10
CA LEU A 152 12.83 7.08 33.19
C LEU A 152 13.12 6.26 31.94
N THR A 153 13.53 4.98 32.07
CA THR A 153 13.78 4.08 30.93
C THR A 153 12.51 3.87 30.09
N GLY A 154 11.33 3.77 30.72
CA GLY A 154 10.05 3.69 30.01
C GLY A 154 9.72 4.96 29.21
N ALA A 155 9.92 6.14 29.80
CA ALA A 155 9.62 7.42 29.15
C ALA A 155 10.60 7.73 28.00
N THR A 156 11.90 7.48 28.18
CA THR A 156 12.89 7.65 27.11
C THR A 156 12.67 6.62 26.00
N GLY A 157 12.33 5.38 26.36
CA GLY A 157 11.94 4.32 25.41
C GLY A 157 10.75 4.69 24.55
N ALA A 158 9.64 5.11 25.16
CA ALA A 158 8.45 5.55 24.45
C ALA A 158 8.75 6.72 23.49
N SER A 159 9.60 7.65 23.92
CA SER A 159 10.04 8.80 23.11
C SER A 159 10.88 8.37 21.89
N GLN A 160 11.84 7.44 22.08
CA GLN A 160 12.67 6.88 21.00
C GLN A 160 11.83 6.07 20.00
N VAL A 161 10.89 5.25 20.48
CA VAL A 161 9.99 4.46 19.65
C VAL A 161 9.06 5.39 18.84
N ALA A 162 8.48 6.42 19.46
CA ALA A 162 7.66 7.41 18.76
C ALA A 162 8.46 8.19 17.68
N GLN A 163 9.68 8.62 17.99
CA GLN A 163 10.57 9.28 17.03
C GLN A 163 10.91 8.36 15.85
N ALA A 164 11.18 7.08 16.10
CA ALA A 164 11.46 6.12 15.04
C ALA A 164 10.21 5.76 14.20
N GLN A 165 9.01 5.72 14.81
CA GLN A 165 7.75 5.57 14.08
C GLN A 165 7.49 6.75 13.16
N GLY A 166 7.68 8.00 13.62
CA GLY A 166 7.60 9.19 12.77
C GLY A 166 8.61 9.17 11.63
N GLY A 167 9.81 8.62 11.85
CA GLY A 167 10.80 8.38 10.79
C GLY A 167 10.35 7.36 9.73
N VAL A 168 9.65 6.29 10.14
CA VAL A 168 9.03 5.32 9.21
C VAL A 168 7.90 5.97 8.41
N GLU A 169 7.03 6.75 9.06
CA GLU A 169 5.91 7.46 8.41
C GLU A 169 6.42 8.51 7.40
N GLN A 170 7.43 9.30 7.77
CA GLN A 170 8.09 10.24 6.87
C GLN A 170 8.73 9.54 5.66
N ALA A 171 9.36 8.38 5.87
CA ALA A 171 9.92 7.59 4.77
C ALA A 171 8.82 7.01 3.85
N GLN A 172 7.68 6.58 4.41
CA GLN A 172 6.53 6.09 3.64
C GLN A 172 5.86 7.21 2.82
N ALA A 173 5.70 8.41 3.39
CA ALA A 173 5.26 9.59 2.65
C ALA A 173 6.23 9.92 1.49
N GLY A 174 7.54 9.75 1.71
CA GLY A 174 8.56 9.84 0.67
C GLY A 174 8.41 8.81 -0.47
N VAL A 175 7.95 7.59 -0.17
CA VAL A 175 7.61 6.60 -1.21
C VAL A 175 6.39 7.04 -2.02
N GLY A 176 5.32 7.52 -1.36
CA GLY A 176 4.13 8.03 -2.04
C GLY A 176 4.43 9.22 -2.98
N ALA A 177 5.25 10.18 -2.52
CA ALA A 177 5.70 11.30 -3.35
C ALA A 177 6.51 10.84 -4.57
N ALA A 178 7.41 9.87 -4.40
CA ALA A 178 8.17 9.28 -5.50
C ALA A 178 7.28 8.50 -6.48
N GLN A 179 6.24 7.82 -6.00
CA GLN A 179 5.26 7.13 -6.85
C GLN A 179 4.46 8.13 -7.71
N SER A 180 4.00 9.25 -7.15
CA SER A 180 3.33 10.30 -7.94
C SER A 180 4.27 10.89 -9.02
N THR A 181 5.58 10.92 -8.78
CA THR A 181 6.57 11.33 -9.79
C THR A 181 6.67 10.30 -10.93
N VAL A 182 6.52 8.99 -10.64
CA VAL A 182 6.45 7.93 -11.67
C VAL A 182 5.18 8.05 -12.50
N GLU A 183 4.04 8.39 -11.88
CA GLU A 183 2.77 8.61 -12.58
C GLU A 183 2.83 9.84 -13.51
N GLN A 184 3.43 10.94 -13.05
CA GLN A 184 3.70 12.12 -13.88
C GLN A 184 4.63 11.79 -15.06
N GLY A 185 5.69 11.00 -14.82
CA GLY A 185 6.57 10.49 -15.88
C GLY A 185 5.84 9.60 -16.90
N ALA A 186 4.95 8.72 -16.43
CA ALA A 186 4.12 7.87 -17.28
C ALA A 186 3.15 8.68 -18.16
N ALA A 187 2.53 9.72 -17.60
CA ALA A 187 1.70 10.67 -18.35
C ALA A 187 2.52 11.44 -19.40
N GLY A 188 3.75 11.85 -19.08
CA GLY A 188 4.68 12.42 -20.05
C GLY A 188 5.00 11.48 -21.22
N VAL A 189 5.26 10.21 -20.93
CA VAL A 189 5.48 9.15 -21.95
C VAL A 189 4.22 8.92 -22.80
N GLN A 190 3.02 8.98 -22.22
CA GLN A 190 1.76 8.89 -22.96
C GLN A 190 1.56 10.09 -23.89
N ASN A 191 1.83 11.31 -23.42
CA ASN A 191 1.68 12.54 -24.21
C ASN A 191 2.65 12.55 -25.39
N ALA A 192 3.94 12.24 -25.18
CA ALA A 192 4.92 12.13 -26.27
C ALA A 192 4.52 11.07 -27.32
N ARG A 193 3.96 9.93 -26.89
CA ARG A 193 3.41 8.92 -27.83
C ARG A 193 2.24 9.46 -28.65
N ALA A 194 1.37 10.28 -28.07
CA ALA A 194 0.27 10.92 -28.79
C ALA A 194 0.80 11.93 -29.83
N SER A 195 1.78 12.76 -29.48
CA SER A 195 2.43 13.69 -30.42
C SER A 195 3.06 12.98 -31.62
N ILE A 196 3.76 11.86 -31.41
CA ILE A 196 4.34 11.04 -32.50
C ILE A 196 3.25 10.52 -33.46
N ILE A 197 2.07 10.17 -32.95
CA ILE A 197 0.94 9.71 -33.78
C ILE A 197 0.43 10.89 -34.63
N THR A 198 0.13 12.04 -34.02
CA THR A 198 -0.31 13.24 -34.74
C THR A 198 0.69 13.69 -35.80
N ALA A 199 1.99 13.68 -35.50
CA ALA A 199 3.04 14.03 -36.45
C ALA A 199 3.12 13.04 -37.63
N ARG A 200 2.92 11.73 -37.37
CA ARG A 200 2.83 10.68 -38.41
C ARG A 200 1.59 10.85 -39.29
N ASP A 201 0.44 11.17 -38.71
CA ASP A 201 -0.80 11.38 -39.47
C ASP A 201 -0.71 12.66 -40.33
N ASN A 202 -0.08 13.72 -39.83
CA ASN A 202 0.27 14.91 -40.62
C ASN A 202 1.20 14.58 -41.81
N ALA A 203 2.23 13.74 -41.60
CA ALA A 203 3.10 13.28 -42.69
C ALA A 203 2.32 12.48 -43.75
N LYS A 204 1.44 11.57 -43.33
CA LYS A 204 0.58 10.76 -44.21
C LYS A 204 -0.44 11.61 -44.98
N ALA A 205 -1.02 12.63 -44.36
CA ALA A 205 -1.90 13.59 -45.01
C ALA A 205 -1.15 14.39 -46.09
N ALA A 206 0.04 14.90 -45.76
CA ALA A 206 0.88 15.62 -46.73
C ALA A 206 1.33 14.71 -47.91
N GLN A 207 1.67 13.44 -47.67
CA GLN A 207 1.95 12.46 -48.74
C GLN A 207 0.73 12.24 -49.67
N THR A 208 -0.47 12.19 -49.09
CA THR A 208 -1.72 12.04 -49.86
C THR A 208 -1.98 13.27 -50.75
N LEU A 209 -1.68 14.47 -50.26
CA LEU A 209 -1.74 15.71 -51.03
C LEU A 209 -0.68 15.79 -52.14
N ILE A 210 0.52 15.22 -51.94
CA ILE A 210 1.54 15.09 -53.01
C ILE A 210 0.99 14.22 -54.15
N ALA A 211 0.41 13.05 -53.83
CA ALA A 211 -0.14 12.15 -54.84
C ALA A 211 -1.32 12.78 -55.61
N ALA A 212 -2.18 13.54 -54.93
CA ALA A 212 -3.26 14.29 -55.57
C ALA A 212 -2.72 15.40 -56.50
N ALA A 213 -1.68 16.14 -56.09
CA ALA A 213 -1.06 17.17 -56.91
C ALA A 213 -0.33 16.58 -58.12
N GLN A 214 0.35 15.44 -57.98
CA GLN A 214 0.94 14.68 -59.09
C GLN A 214 -0.12 14.26 -60.12
N ALA A 215 -1.23 13.66 -59.69
CA ALA A 215 -2.33 13.30 -60.58
C ALA A 215 -2.95 14.51 -61.31
N THR A 216 -2.96 15.69 -60.68
CA THR A 216 -3.41 16.94 -61.33
C THR A 216 -2.41 17.45 -62.36
N ARG A 217 -1.10 17.47 -62.04
CA ARG A 217 -0.01 17.80 -62.99
C ARG A 217 -0.06 16.90 -64.22
N ASP A 218 -0.27 15.59 -64.02
CA ASP A 218 -0.23 14.61 -65.10
C ASP A 218 -1.43 14.76 -66.04
N ARG A 219 -2.63 15.00 -65.49
CA ARG A 219 -3.82 15.39 -66.29
C ARG A 219 -3.59 16.67 -67.07
N ALA A 220 -3.04 17.72 -66.44
CA ALA A 220 -2.75 18.99 -67.09
C ALA A 220 -1.64 18.86 -68.16
N THR A 221 -0.73 17.91 -68.00
CA THR A 221 0.29 17.56 -69.01
C THR A 221 -0.34 16.90 -70.23
N GLU A 222 -1.29 15.99 -70.06
CA GLU A 222 -2.03 15.41 -71.19
C GLU A 222 -2.96 16.44 -71.88
N THR A 223 -3.61 17.36 -71.15
CA THR A 223 -4.37 18.44 -71.80
C THR A 223 -3.46 19.42 -72.54
N ALA A 224 -2.26 19.70 -72.03
CA ALA A 224 -1.26 20.50 -72.75
C ALA A 224 -0.80 19.81 -74.05
N LYS A 225 -0.53 18.50 -74.03
CA LYS A 225 -0.21 17.70 -75.23
C LYS A 225 -1.37 17.73 -76.25
N ALA A 226 -2.60 17.51 -75.79
CA ALA A 226 -3.77 17.55 -76.65
C ALA A 226 -3.98 18.94 -77.29
N ALA A 227 -3.85 20.02 -76.51
CA ALA A 227 -3.93 21.38 -77.00
C ALA A 227 -2.80 21.70 -78.01
N GLN A 228 -1.58 21.21 -77.78
CA GLN A 228 -0.46 21.36 -78.72
C GLN A 228 -0.76 20.69 -80.07
N THR A 229 -1.34 19.48 -80.06
CA THR A 229 -1.80 18.80 -81.29
C THR A 229 -2.91 19.59 -81.99
N GLN A 230 -3.84 20.19 -81.24
CA GLN A 230 -4.87 21.06 -81.81
C GLN A 230 -4.28 22.35 -82.43
N ILE A 231 -3.25 22.95 -81.83
CA ILE A 231 -2.55 24.11 -82.42
C ILE A 231 -1.98 23.72 -83.79
N THR A 232 -1.25 22.60 -83.88
CA THR A 232 -0.66 22.12 -85.15
C THR A 232 -1.75 21.84 -86.19
N ALA A 233 -2.86 21.19 -85.81
CA ALA A 233 -3.98 20.92 -86.71
C ALA A 233 -4.69 22.20 -87.19
N ALA A 234 -4.87 23.20 -86.32
CA ALA A 234 -5.46 24.49 -86.67
C ALA A 234 -4.52 25.35 -87.55
N GLN A 235 -3.20 25.27 -87.33
CA GLN A 235 -2.20 25.89 -88.21
C GLN A 235 -2.23 25.26 -89.62
N ALA A 236 -2.35 23.93 -89.73
CA ALA A 236 -2.53 23.26 -91.02
C ALA A 236 -3.82 23.70 -91.74
N ARG A 237 -4.95 23.82 -91.02
CA ARG A 237 -6.20 24.39 -91.55
C ARG A 237 -6.01 25.83 -92.05
N THR A 238 -5.27 26.66 -91.31
CA THR A 238 -4.95 28.04 -91.71
C THR A 238 -4.13 28.06 -93.01
N GLY A 239 -3.15 27.15 -93.14
CA GLY A 239 -2.39 26.94 -94.37
C GLY A 239 -3.30 26.62 -95.57
N ASN A 240 -4.13 25.59 -95.45
CA ASN A 240 -5.05 25.17 -96.51
C ASN A 240 -6.06 26.27 -96.88
N ALA A 241 -6.61 27.00 -95.89
CA ALA A 241 -7.49 28.12 -96.14
C ALA A 241 -6.78 29.29 -96.85
N SER A 242 -5.51 29.56 -96.51
CA SER A 242 -4.70 30.58 -97.20
C SER A 242 -4.43 30.22 -98.67
N GLN A 243 -4.21 28.93 -98.96
CA GLN A 243 -4.10 28.42 -100.34
C GLN A 243 -5.42 28.57 -101.10
N ALA A 244 -6.57 28.30 -100.46
CA ALA A 244 -7.89 28.53 -101.06
C ALA A 244 -8.10 30.02 -101.41
N VAL A 245 -7.67 30.95 -100.55
CA VAL A 245 -7.68 32.40 -100.86
C VAL A 245 -6.78 32.73 -102.06
N GLN A 246 -5.60 32.11 -102.17
CA GLN A 246 -4.70 32.32 -103.31
C GLN A 246 -5.33 31.82 -104.62
N VAL A 247 -5.90 30.61 -104.64
CA VAL A 247 -6.58 30.03 -105.81
C VAL A 247 -7.80 30.87 -106.22
N ALA A 248 -8.68 31.22 -105.28
CA ALA A 248 -9.83 32.08 -105.56
C ALA A 248 -9.40 33.46 -106.09
N SER A 249 -8.29 34.03 -105.57
CA SER A 249 -7.73 35.29 -106.06
C SER A 249 -7.09 35.17 -107.45
N ALA A 250 -6.52 34.02 -107.79
CA ALA A 250 -6.03 33.73 -109.15
C ALA A 250 -7.20 33.60 -110.15
N ASN A 251 -8.26 32.87 -109.78
CA ASN A 251 -9.48 32.76 -110.57
C ASN A 251 -10.11 34.14 -110.81
N LEU A 252 -10.22 34.99 -109.78
CA LEU A 252 -10.72 36.36 -109.91
C LEU A 252 -9.88 37.20 -110.89
N ARG A 253 -8.54 37.10 -110.85
CA ARG A 253 -7.67 37.76 -111.84
C ARG A 253 -7.89 37.24 -113.26
N ALA A 254 -8.09 35.93 -113.42
CA ALA A 254 -8.38 35.33 -114.72
C ALA A 254 -9.73 35.83 -115.28
N GLN A 255 -10.77 35.96 -114.47
CA GLN A 255 -12.06 36.52 -114.91
C GLN A 255 -11.98 38.02 -115.23
N VAL A 256 -11.19 38.81 -114.47
CA VAL A 256 -10.91 40.21 -114.82
C VAL A 256 -10.18 40.32 -116.17
N ALA A 257 -9.24 39.43 -116.47
CA ALA A 257 -8.58 39.36 -117.77
C ALA A 257 -9.54 38.88 -118.90
N ALA A 258 -10.45 37.95 -118.60
CA ALA A 258 -11.49 37.53 -119.55
C ALA A 258 -12.44 38.68 -119.91
N ARG A 259 -12.89 39.47 -118.92
CA ARG A 259 -13.67 40.71 -119.14
C ARG A 259 -12.91 41.72 -119.99
N ALA A 260 -11.60 41.90 -119.77
CA ALA A 260 -10.79 42.80 -120.60
C ALA A 260 -10.78 42.37 -122.08
N ARG A 261 -10.69 41.06 -122.35
CA ARG A 261 -10.84 40.50 -123.72
C ARG A 261 -12.25 40.70 -124.27
N ALA A 262 -13.29 40.52 -123.47
CA ALA A 262 -14.68 40.76 -123.90
C ALA A 262 -14.93 42.23 -124.27
N VAL A 263 -14.34 43.18 -123.53
CA VAL A 263 -14.38 44.62 -123.87
C VAL A 263 -13.59 44.90 -125.16
N GLN A 264 -12.47 44.23 -125.40
CA GLN A 264 -11.75 44.31 -126.68
C GLN A 264 -12.58 43.76 -127.85
N THR A 265 -13.34 42.68 -127.67
CA THR A 265 -14.25 42.19 -128.72
C THR A 265 -15.42 43.14 -128.99
N VAL A 266 -15.95 43.84 -127.99
CA VAL A 266 -16.93 44.92 -128.21
C VAL A 266 -16.31 46.05 -129.05
N ALA A 267 -15.11 46.50 -128.71
CA ALA A 267 -14.42 47.55 -129.46
C ALA A 267 -14.12 47.14 -130.91
N ALA A 268 -13.74 45.88 -131.14
CA ALA A 268 -13.52 45.34 -132.49
C ALA A 268 -14.83 45.23 -133.30
N ALA A 269 -15.92 44.77 -132.68
CA ALA A 269 -17.24 44.75 -133.31
C ALA A 269 -17.73 46.17 -133.66
N GLN A 270 -17.49 47.15 -132.79
CA GLN A 270 -17.80 48.56 -133.05
C GLN A 270 -16.99 49.13 -134.23
N ALA A 271 -15.70 48.81 -134.34
CA ALA A 271 -14.89 49.18 -135.50
C ALA A 271 -15.42 48.54 -136.81
N ASN A 272 -15.92 47.30 -136.74
CA ASN A 272 -16.58 46.65 -137.88
C ASN A 272 -17.90 47.36 -138.27
N VAL A 273 -18.67 47.88 -137.30
CA VAL A 273 -19.85 48.73 -137.58
C VAL A 273 -19.42 50.01 -138.31
N THR A 274 -18.42 50.73 -137.82
CA THR A 274 -17.89 51.94 -138.50
C THR A 274 -17.42 51.64 -139.92
N THR A 275 -16.78 50.48 -140.14
CA THR A 275 -16.34 50.04 -141.47
C THR A 275 -17.51 49.72 -142.39
N ALA A 276 -18.56 49.06 -141.88
CA ALA A 276 -19.79 48.79 -142.64
C ALA A 276 -20.56 50.08 -142.97
N GLN A 277 -20.59 51.06 -142.05
CA GLN A 277 -21.18 52.38 -142.26
C GLN A 277 -20.44 53.17 -143.36
N ALA A 278 -19.10 53.15 -143.37
CA ALA A 278 -18.32 53.72 -144.46
C ALA A 278 -18.64 53.06 -145.82
N GLY A 279 -18.86 51.73 -145.84
CA GLY A 279 -19.34 51.03 -147.04
C GLY A 279 -20.75 51.44 -147.49
N VAL A 280 -21.64 51.83 -146.56
CA VAL A 280 -22.94 52.45 -146.88
C VAL A 280 -22.75 53.85 -147.49
N GLU A 281 -21.86 54.67 -146.95
CA GLU A 281 -21.54 55.99 -147.52
C GLU A 281 -20.92 55.90 -148.92
N GLU A 282 -20.05 54.91 -149.14
CA GLU A 282 -19.49 54.62 -150.47
C GLU A 282 -20.58 54.17 -151.45
N ALA A 283 -21.44 53.22 -151.06
CA ALA A 283 -22.56 52.78 -151.91
C ALA A 283 -23.53 53.93 -152.23
N GLN A 284 -23.78 54.84 -151.29
CA GLN A 284 -24.52 56.07 -151.56
C GLN A 284 -23.78 57.02 -152.52
N ALA A 285 -22.44 57.13 -152.43
CA ALA A 285 -21.65 57.91 -153.37
C ALA A 285 -21.68 57.31 -154.79
N GLN A 286 -21.64 55.98 -154.90
CA GLN A 286 -21.84 55.26 -156.16
C GLN A 286 -23.24 55.51 -156.73
N ILE A 287 -24.30 55.51 -155.91
CA ILE A 287 -25.66 55.88 -156.33
C ILE A 287 -25.73 57.33 -156.81
N ARG A 288 -25.12 58.30 -156.10
CA ARG A 288 -25.06 59.70 -156.53
C ARG A 288 -24.32 59.86 -157.88
N SER A 289 -23.24 59.09 -158.08
CA SER A 289 -22.50 59.04 -159.35
C SER A 289 -23.35 58.47 -160.48
N ALA A 290 -24.00 57.32 -160.25
CA ALA A 290 -24.89 56.68 -161.23
C ALA A 290 -26.10 57.56 -161.57
N GLN A 291 -26.66 58.29 -160.60
CA GLN A 291 -27.71 59.28 -160.87
C GLN A 291 -27.20 60.42 -161.75
N ALA A 292 -26.04 61.02 -161.43
CA ALA A 292 -25.45 62.06 -162.28
C ALA A 292 -25.11 61.55 -163.70
N GLN A 293 -24.77 60.27 -163.85
CA GLN A 293 -24.60 59.62 -165.15
C GLN A 293 -25.93 59.43 -165.89
N ILE A 294 -27.03 59.08 -165.19
CA ILE A 294 -28.39 59.04 -165.76
C ILE A 294 -28.84 60.44 -166.18
N ASP A 295 -28.64 61.45 -165.35
CA ASP A 295 -29.04 62.84 -165.64
C ASP A 295 -28.29 63.36 -166.87
N SER A 296 -26.98 63.08 -166.94
CA SER A 296 -26.13 63.39 -168.11
C SER A 296 -26.57 62.64 -169.37
N ALA A 297 -26.82 61.32 -169.28
CA ALA A 297 -27.30 60.52 -170.41
C ALA A 297 -28.71 60.94 -170.86
N THR A 298 -29.56 61.39 -169.94
CA THR A 298 -30.89 61.93 -170.23
C THR A 298 -30.79 63.28 -170.92
N ALA A 299 -29.92 64.18 -170.47
CA ALA A 299 -29.65 65.45 -171.17
C ALA A 299 -29.09 65.23 -172.59
N GLN A 300 -28.21 64.24 -172.77
CA GLN A 300 -27.72 63.81 -174.09
C GLN A 300 -28.84 63.22 -174.96
N LEU A 301 -29.72 62.40 -174.39
CA LEU A 301 -30.88 61.84 -175.09
C LEU A 301 -31.89 62.93 -175.48
N GLU A 302 -32.18 63.89 -174.62
CA GLU A 302 -32.99 65.05 -174.99
C GLU A 302 -32.34 65.87 -176.12
N GLN A 303 -31.02 66.08 -176.08
CA GLN A 303 -30.31 66.79 -177.15
C GLN A 303 -30.36 66.00 -178.46
N ALA A 304 -30.22 64.67 -178.41
CA ALA A 304 -30.38 63.79 -179.56
C ALA A 304 -31.83 63.80 -180.10
N ASN A 305 -32.83 63.79 -179.23
CA ASN A 305 -34.25 63.91 -179.58
C ASN A 305 -34.54 65.26 -180.25
N ARG A 306 -34.11 66.37 -179.66
CA ARG A 306 -34.26 67.73 -180.24
C ARG A 306 -33.57 67.83 -181.61
N ASN A 307 -32.38 67.24 -181.75
CA ASN A 307 -31.68 67.18 -183.03
C ASN A 307 -32.42 66.30 -184.05
N LEU A 308 -32.95 65.14 -183.66
CA LEU A 308 -33.71 64.23 -184.52
C LEU A 308 -34.99 64.90 -185.02
N THR A 309 -35.80 65.49 -184.14
CA THR A 309 -37.01 66.24 -184.53
C THR A 309 -36.67 67.39 -185.48
N ARG A 310 -35.56 68.11 -185.24
CA ARG A 310 -35.12 69.18 -186.15
C ARG A 310 -34.64 68.65 -187.51
N SER A 311 -33.89 67.55 -187.55
CA SER A 311 -33.49 66.88 -188.80
C SER A 311 -34.71 66.36 -189.57
N GLN A 312 -35.71 65.81 -188.89
CA GLN A 312 -36.96 65.35 -189.50
C GLN A 312 -37.74 66.53 -190.11
N GLN A 313 -37.96 67.60 -189.37
CA GLN A 313 -38.61 68.82 -189.89
C GLN A 313 -37.88 69.44 -191.09
N LEU A 314 -36.54 69.43 -191.08
CA LEU A 314 -35.74 69.92 -192.20
C LEU A 314 -35.78 68.96 -193.40
N PHE A 315 -35.89 67.65 -193.19
CA PHE A 315 -36.09 66.66 -194.26
C PHE A 315 -37.48 66.78 -194.90
N ASP A 316 -38.53 66.84 -194.08
CA ASP A 316 -39.93 66.94 -194.54
C ASP A 316 -40.18 68.28 -195.26
N GLY A 317 -39.49 69.36 -194.86
CA GLY A 317 -39.48 70.64 -195.55
C GLY A 317 -38.57 70.69 -196.81
N GLY A 318 -37.96 69.58 -197.22
CA GLY A 318 -37.08 69.49 -198.39
C GLY A 318 -35.71 70.20 -198.24
N ALA A 319 -35.37 70.67 -197.05
CA ALA A 319 -34.19 71.48 -196.76
C ALA A 319 -32.96 70.66 -196.30
N ALA A 320 -33.11 69.36 -196.03
CA ALA A 320 -32.02 68.47 -195.63
C ALA A 320 -32.15 67.06 -196.25
N PRO A 321 -31.04 66.35 -196.53
CA PRO A 321 -31.06 64.99 -197.08
C PRO A 321 -31.35 63.93 -196.00
N ARG A 322 -31.92 62.78 -196.40
CA ARG A 322 -32.37 61.72 -195.48
C ARG A 322 -31.28 61.20 -194.52
N SER A 323 -30.03 61.14 -194.98
CA SER A 323 -28.87 60.73 -194.16
C SER A 323 -28.67 61.59 -192.90
N SER A 324 -29.15 62.84 -192.87
CA SER A 324 -29.13 63.71 -191.68
C SER A 324 -30.17 63.33 -190.63
N VAL A 325 -31.24 62.62 -191.02
CA VAL A 325 -32.21 61.99 -190.11
C VAL A 325 -31.63 60.67 -189.59
N ASP A 326 -31.10 59.83 -190.49
CA ASP A 326 -30.58 58.51 -190.11
C ASP A 326 -29.37 58.61 -189.16
N ALA A 327 -28.51 59.62 -189.35
CA ALA A 327 -27.42 59.94 -188.41
C ALA A 327 -27.94 60.45 -187.04
N ALA A 328 -29.06 61.20 -187.02
CA ALA A 328 -29.68 61.64 -185.78
C ALA A 328 -30.40 60.48 -185.05
N GLU A 329 -31.01 59.54 -185.77
CA GLU A 329 -31.53 58.28 -185.21
C GLU A 329 -30.39 57.43 -184.61
N ALA A 330 -29.24 57.33 -185.27
CA ALA A 330 -28.07 56.63 -184.74
C ALA A 330 -27.52 57.28 -183.46
N ALA A 331 -27.48 58.61 -183.41
CA ALA A 331 -27.13 59.36 -182.20
C ALA A 331 -28.16 59.15 -181.07
N GLN A 332 -29.46 59.16 -181.39
CA GLN A 332 -30.53 58.86 -180.43
C GLN A 332 -30.39 57.45 -179.87
N ARG A 333 -30.19 56.42 -180.71
CA ARG A 333 -29.99 55.03 -180.27
C ARG A 333 -28.77 54.88 -179.36
N THR A 334 -27.68 55.59 -179.67
CA THR A 334 -26.49 55.66 -178.80
C THR A 334 -26.82 56.29 -177.44
N ALA A 335 -27.60 57.37 -177.41
CA ALA A 335 -28.02 58.01 -176.15
C ALA A 335 -29.01 57.17 -175.33
N VAL A 336 -29.94 56.45 -175.98
CA VAL A 336 -30.82 55.46 -175.30
C VAL A 336 -29.99 54.33 -174.71
N ALA A 337 -28.98 53.82 -175.43
CA ALA A 337 -28.07 52.80 -174.92
C ALA A 337 -27.24 53.31 -173.73
N ALA A 338 -26.78 54.56 -173.77
CA ALA A 338 -26.09 55.21 -172.65
C ALA A 338 -27.01 55.35 -171.42
N GLN A 339 -28.25 55.82 -171.59
CA GLN A 339 -29.24 55.92 -170.51
C GLN A 339 -29.60 54.54 -169.93
N THR A 340 -29.75 53.52 -170.77
CA THR A 340 -30.01 52.12 -170.35
C THR A 340 -28.83 51.55 -169.56
N SER A 341 -27.60 51.84 -169.99
CA SER A 341 -26.37 51.45 -169.28
C SER A 341 -26.28 52.13 -167.90
N ALA A 342 -26.49 53.46 -167.84
CA ALA A 342 -26.49 54.21 -166.58
C ALA A 342 -27.62 53.76 -165.63
N THR A 343 -28.80 53.44 -166.16
CA THR A 343 -29.91 52.86 -165.38
C THR A 343 -29.54 51.49 -164.80
N SER A 344 -28.84 50.65 -165.58
CA SER A 344 -28.33 49.36 -165.13
C SER A 344 -27.27 49.53 -164.03
N GLN A 345 -26.41 50.55 -164.14
CA GLN A 345 -25.40 50.90 -163.13
C GLN A 345 -26.04 51.39 -161.84
N LEU A 346 -27.11 52.19 -161.91
CA LEU A 346 -27.91 52.57 -160.73
C LEU A 346 -28.57 51.35 -160.08
N GLN A 347 -29.08 50.39 -160.86
CA GLN A 347 -29.63 49.14 -160.32
C GLN A 347 -28.58 48.32 -159.56
N VAL A 348 -27.35 48.24 -160.06
CA VAL A 348 -26.23 47.58 -159.37
C VAL A 348 -25.84 48.35 -158.10
N ALA A 349 -25.72 49.66 -158.15
CA ALA A 349 -25.43 50.49 -156.97
C ALA A 349 -26.54 50.40 -155.91
N GLY A 350 -27.81 50.29 -156.33
CA GLY A 350 -28.98 50.03 -155.48
C GLY A 350 -29.09 48.59 -154.95
N GLN A 351 -28.32 47.64 -155.48
CA GLN A 351 -28.10 46.33 -154.85
C GLN A 351 -26.94 46.41 -153.84
N ALA A 352 -25.83 47.08 -154.19
CA ALA A 352 -24.69 47.30 -153.30
C ALA A 352 -25.09 48.05 -152.01
N LEU A 353 -25.91 49.10 -152.10
CA LEU A 353 -26.42 49.81 -150.92
C LEU A 353 -27.22 48.90 -149.98
N ARG A 354 -28.09 48.03 -150.52
CA ARG A 354 -28.88 47.10 -149.69
C ARG A 354 -28.00 46.03 -149.03
N GLN A 355 -26.97 45.56 -149.74
CA GLN A 355 -25.96 44.67 -149.16
C GLN A 355 -25.19 45.37 -148.03
N ALA A 356 -24.70 46.59 -148.24
CA ALA A 356 -24.01 47.37 -147.22
C ALA A 356 -24.91 47.67 -146.00
N GLN A 357 -26.17 48.03 -146.20
CA GLN A 357 -27.16 48.22 -145.13
C GLN A 357 -27.39 46.92 -144.32
N SER A 358 -27.53 45.77 -145.00
CA SER A 358 -27.66 44.48 -144.32
C SER A 358 -26.39 44.09 -143.55
N ALA A 359 -25.21 44.50 -144.03
CA ALA A 359 -23.95 44.30 -143.33
C ALA A 359 -23.85 45.17 -142.06
N VAL A 360 -24.34 46.43 -142.08
CA VAL A 360 -24.41 47.26 -140.87
C VAL A 360 -25.27 46.59 -139.80
N VAL A 361 -26.48 46.15 -140.13
CA VAL A 361 -27.38 45.45 -139.17
C VAL A 361 -26.73 44.18 -138.61
N ALA A 362 -26.01 43.41 -139.44
CA ALA A 362 -25.26 42.25 -138.97
C ALA A 362 -24.13 42.63 -138.00
N ARG A 363 -23.39 43.73 -138.25
CA ARG A 363 -22.33 44.20 -137.34
C ARG A 363 -22.89 44.83 -136.06
N GLU A 364 -24.06 45.43 -136.10
CA GLU A 364 -24.75 45.91 -134.90
C GLU A 364 -25.19 44.74 -134.01
N SER A 365 -25.65 43.63 -134.60
CA SER A 365 -25.88 42.36 -133.89
C SER A 365 -24.59 41.77 -133.31
N ASP A 366 -23.46 41.82 -134.03
CA ASP A 366 -22.15 41.40 -133.49
C ASP A 366 -21.76 42.21 -132.23
N VAL A 367 -22.07 43.52 -132.21
CA VAL A 367 -21.81 44.40 -131.04
C VAL A 367 -22.70 44.03 -129.85
N GLU A 368 -23.96 43.67 -130.07
CA GLU A 368 -24.86 43.27 -128.99
C GLU A 368 -24.44 41.94 -128.36
N ALA A 369 -24.15 40.91 -129.17
CA ALA A 369 -23.60 39.64 -128.69
C ALA A 369 -22.26 39.82 -127.93
N ALA A 370 -21.39 40.73 -128.40
CA ALA A 370 -20.15 41.06 -127.69
C ALA A 370 -20.41 41.75 -126.32
N ARG A 371 -21.46 42.58 -126.21
CA ARG A 371 -21.88 43.20 -124.94
C ARG A 371 -22.44 42.18 -123.95
N GLU A 372 -23.21 41.19 -124.41
CA GLU A 372 -23.63 40.06 -123.58
C GLU A 372 -22.41 39.31 -123.02
N GLY A 373 -21.37 39.11 -123.83
CA GLY A 373 -20.08 38.55 -123.39
C GLY A 373 -19.40 39.34 -122.26
N VAL A 374 -19.50 40.68 -122.25
CA VAL A 374 -19.01 41.51 -121.13
C VAL A 374 -19.88 41.32 -119.89
N SER A 375 -21.21 41.28 -120.05
CA SER A 375 -22.16 41.06 -118.94
C SER A 375 -21.93 39.70 -118.25
N ALA A 376 -21.76 38.64 -119.05
CA ALA A 376 -21.42 37.30 -118.56
C ALA A 376 -20.07 37.29 -117.81
N ALA A 377 -19.06 38.02 -118.29
CA ALA A 377 -17.77 38.14 -117.61
C ALA A 377 -17.88 38.92 -116.28
N ASP A 378 -18.70 39.97 -116.20
CA ASP A 378 -18.97 40.68 -114.95
C ASP A 378 -19.71 39.80 -113.91
N ALA A 379 -20.64 38.95 -114.36
CA ALA A 379 -21.28 37.94 -113.49
C ALA A 379 -20.26 36.91 -112.95
N GLN A 380 -19.33 36.44 -113.78
CA GLN A 380 -18.25 35.53 -113.34
C GLN A 380 -17.25 36.21 -112.38
N ILE A 381 -17.01 37.51 -112.54
CA ILE A 381 -16.23 38.32 -111.58
C ILE A 381 -16.98 38.43 -110.24
N ALA A 382 -18.29 38.67 -110.25
CA ALA A 382 -19.09 38.73 -109.03
C ALA A 382 -19.06 37.40 -108.25
N ALA A 383 -19.25 36.27 -108.94
CA ALA A 383 -19.11 34.94 -108.35
C ALA A 383 -17.70 34.70 -107.79
N SER A 384 -16.65 35.07 -108.53
CA SER A 384 -15.26 34.93 -108.09
C SER A 384 -14.92 35.82 -106.88
N ARG A 385 -15.52 37.01 -106.77
CA ARG A 385 -15.40 37.87 -105.58
C ARG A 385 -16.06 37.22 -104.35
N ALA A 386 -17.22 36.60 -104.51
CA ALA A 386 -17.87 35.85 -103.44
C ALA A 386 -17.02 34.66 -102.96
N GLN A 387 -16.41 33.90 -103.88
CA GLN A 387 -15.47 32.82 -103.54
C GLN A 387 -14.25 33.34 -102.76
N VAL A 388 -13.67 34.49 -103.14
CA VAL A 388 -12.56 35.12 -102.40
C VAL A 388 -13.01 35.55 -101.00
N ALA A 389 -14.23 36.07 -100.84
CA ALA A 389 -14.77 36.45 -99.54
C ALA A 389 -14.98 35.23 -98.61
N GLN A 390 -15.60 34.16 -99.13
CA GLN A 390 -15.80 32.90 -98.41
C GLN A 390 -14.47 32.26 -97.98
N ALA A 391 -13.46 32.23 -98.87
CA ALA A 391 -12.14 31.71 -98.54
C ALA A 391 -11.44 32.54 -97.45
N ARG A 392 -11.61 33.88 -97.46
CA ARG A 392 -11.08 34.77 -96.40
C ARG A 392 -11.78 34.54 -95.05
N GLN A 393 -13.08 34.27 -95.04
CA GLN A 393 -13.79 33.87 -93.83
C GLN A 393 -13.21 32.57 -93.25
N GLY A 394 -12.96 31.55 -94.09
CA GLY A 394 -12.31 30.31 -93.65
C GLY A 394 -10.92 30.51 -93.03
N VAL A 395 -10.14 31.50 -93.51
CA VAL A 395 -8.87 31.90 -92.86
C VAL A 395 -9.11 32.54 -91.49
N ALA A 396 -10.13 33.38 -91.34
CA ALA A 396 -10.47 33.98 -90.04
C ALA A 396 -10.93 32.93 -89.02
N GLU A 397 -11.77 31.98 -89.43
CA GLU A 397 -12.23 30.85 -88.61
C GLU A 397 -11.07 29.93 -88.19
N ALA A 398 -10.15 29.62 -89.11
CA ALA A 398 -8.95 28.85 -88.81
C ALA A 398 -8.02 29.58 -87.82
N ASN A 399 -7.83 30.89 -87.98
CA ASN A 399 -7.06 31.71 -87.04
C ASN A 399 -7.71 31.77 -85.64
N ALA A 400 -9.04 31.87 -85.55
CA ALA A 400 -9.77 31.77 -84.29
C ALA A 400 -9.58 30.40 -83.63
N SER A 401 -9.57 29.31 -84.41
CA SER A 401 -9.24 27.97 -83.92
C SER A 401 -7.81 27.87 -83.37
N VAL A 402 -6.82 28.52 -84.01
CA VAL A 402 -5.43 28.59 -83.48
C VAL A 402 -5.38 29.38 -82.17
N ALA A 403 -6.10 30.50 -82.07
CA ALA A 403 -6.16 31.32 -80.86
C ALA A 403 -6.77 30.53 -79.67
N ASN A 404 -7.89 29.84 -79.90
CA ASN A 404 -8.55 29.02 -78.88
C ASN A 404 -7.66 27.87 -78.39
N ALA A 405 -6.99 27.15 -79.30
CA ALA A 405 -6.06 26.07 -78.93
C ALA A 405 -4.83 26.59 -78.16
N ARG A 406 -4.31 27.78 -78.50
CA ARG A 406 -3.24 28.46 -77.74
C ARG A 406 -3.69 28.88 -76.34
N ALA A 407 -4.93 29.36 -76.19
CA ALA A 407 -5.49 29.69 -74.88
C ALA A 407 -5.61 28.45 -73.98
N GLN A 408 -6.09 27.33 -74.51
CA GLN A 408 -6.17 26.05 -73.79
C GLN A 408 -4.78 25.51 -73.38
N TYR A 409 -3.78 25.65 -74.27
CA TYR A 409 -2.39 25.28 -73.96
C TYR A 409 -1.82 26.15 -72.82
N SER A 410 -2.01 27.46 -72.88
CA SER A 410 -1.56 28.39 -71.84
C SER A 410 -2.23 28.14 -70.49
N ALA A 411 -3.53 27.82 -70.49
CA ALA A 411 -4.26 27.46 -69.27
C ALA A 411 -3.74 26.14 -68.66
N SER A 412 -3.48 25.13 -69.49
CA SER A 412 -2.87 23.86 -69.05
C SER A 412 -1.46 24.07 -68.48
N GLN A 413 -0.65 24.93 -69.09
CA GLN A 413 0.66 25.34 -68.57
C GLN A 413 0.58 26.07 -67.22
N GLY A 414 -0.48 26.84 -66.97
CA GLY A 414 -0.77 27.42 -65.65
C GLY A 414 -1.04 26.33 -64.60
N ALA A 415 -1.94 25.39 -64.91
CA ALA A 415 -2.32 24.30 -64.02
C ALA A 415 -1.15 23.34 -63.70
N ILE A 416 -0.23 23.11 -64.65
CA ILE A 416 1.01 22.34 -64.40
C ILE A 416 1.85 23.02 -63.31
N ARG A 417 2.12 24.33 -63.45
CA ARG A 417 2.94 25.10 -62.49
C ARG A 417 2.30 25.18 -61.10
N GLU A 418 0.98 25.33 -61.03
CA GLU A 418 0.23 25.32 -59.77
C GLU A 418 0.34 23.96 -59.08
N ALA A 419 0.18 22.86 -59.83
CA ALA A 419 0.33 21.51 -59.31
C ALA A 419 1.78 21.23 -58.86
N GLU A 420 2.79 21.70 -59.59
CA GLU A 420 4.21 21.57 -59.21
C GLU A 420 4.55 22.37 -57.94
N ALA A 421 4.06 23.61 -57.81
CA ALA A 421 4.17 24.39 -56.58
C ALA A 421 3.45 23.69 -55.40
N GLY A 422 2.30 23.05 -55.66
CA GLY A 422 1.58 22.21 -54.71
C GLY A 422 2.38 20.99 -54.26
N ILE A 423 3.07 20.31 -55.18
CA ILE A 423 3.99 19.19 -54.86
C ILE A 423 5.11 19.68 -53.93
N ILE A 424 5.81 20.77 -54.30
CA ILE A 424 6.93 21.32 -53.52
C ILE A 424 6.46 21.76 -52.11
N SER A 425 5.32 22.45 -52.02
CA SER A 425 4.73 22.87 -50.75
C SER A 425 4.40 21.68 -49.84
N ASN A 426 3.82 20.61 -50.40
CA ASN A 426 3.47 19.43 -49.60
C ASN A 426 4.70 18.55 -49.30
N GLN A 427 5.74 18.55 -50.14
CA GLN A 427 7.05 17.95 -49.82
C GLN A 427 7.70 18.64 -48.62
N ALA A 428 7.69 19.98 -48.57
CA ALA A 428 8.17 20.73 -47.41
C ALA A 428 7.39 20.37 -46.13
N LYS A 429 6.07 20.17 -46.22
CA LYS A 429 5.25 19.67 -45.09
C LYS A 429 5.64 18.25 -44.67
N THR A 430 5.95 17.35 -45.61
CA THR A 430 6.42 16.00 -45.25
C THR A 430 7.80 16.01 -44.57
N ALA A 431 8.70 16.91 -44.96
CA ALA A 431 9.99 17.09 -44.30
C ALA A 431 9.81 17.63 -42.87
N ALA A 432 9.07 18.73 -42.70
CA ALA A 432 8.77 19.30 -41.38
C ALA A 432 8.04 18.31 -40.45
N ALA A 433 7.17 17.45 -40.99
CA ALA A 433 6.54 16.38 -40.23
C ALA A 433 7.51 15.24 -39.85
N ALA A 434 8.51 14.93 -40.68
CA ALA A 434 9.58 13.98 -40.33
C ALA A 434 10.52 14.55 -39.25
N ASP A 435 10.88 15.82 -39.33
CA ASP A 435 11.66 16.52 -38.30
C ASP A 435 10.89 16.57 -36.97
N ALA A 436 9.58 16.83 -37.00
CA ALA A 436 8.72 16.75 -35.83
C ALA A 436 8.66 15.34 -35.24
N ILE A 437 8.55 14.28 -36.06
CA ILE A 437 8.62 12.89 -35.58
C ILE A 437 9.96 12.60 -34.89
N ALA A 438 11.08 13.13 -35.41
CA ALA A 438 12.40 12.96 -34.79
C ALA A 438 12.51 13.70 -33.44
N GLN A 439 12.01 14.93 -33.35
CA GLN A 439 11.96 15.70 -32.11
C GLN A 439 11.07 15.03 -31.05
N GLU A 440 9.88 14.56 -31.43
CA GLU A 440 8.96 13.87 -30.52
C GLU A 440 9.47 12.48 -30.11
N GLN A 441 10.27 11.80 -30.95
CA GLN A 441 11.00 10.58 -30.54
C GLN A 441 12.08 10.87 -29.50
N ALA A 442 12.83 11.97 -29.63
CA ALA A 442 13.76 12.41 -28.60
C ALA A 442 13.01 12.85 -27.31
N GLY A 443 11.87 13.52 -27.45
CA GLY A 443 10.96 13.85 -26.34
C GLY A 443 10.45 12.61 -25.60
N LEU A 444 10.05 11.56 -26.34
CA LEU A 444 9.67 10.26 -25.77
C LEU A 444 10.84 9.59 -25.03
N ALA A 445 12.05 9.58 -25.61
CA ALA A 445 13.22 9.02 -24.95
C ALA A 445 13.56 9.77 -23.64
N ASN A 446 13.46 11.10 -23.65
CA ASN A 446 13.63 11.93 -22.45
C ASN A 446 12.54 11.63 -21.40
N ALA A 447 11.27 11.54 -21.80
CA ALA A 447 10.17 11.20 -20.88
C ALA A 447 10.34 9.79 -20.28
N GLN A 448 10.81 8.82 -21.07
CA GLN A 448 11.15 7.47 -20.58
C GLN A 448 12.34 7.50 -19.61
N ALA A 449 13.36 8.31 -19.87
CA ALA A 449 14.48 8.50 -18.94
C ALA A 449 13.99 9.13 -17.61
N THR A 450 13.10 10.12 -17.65
CA THR A 450 12.46 10.71 -16.47
C THR A 450 11.62 9.68 -15.70
N GLN A 451 10.81 8.88 -16.38
CA GLN A 451 10.01 7.81 -15.77
C GLN A 451 10.91 6.75 -15.10
N ASN A 452 12.00 6.35 -15.75
CA ASN A 452 12.96 5.40 -15.20
C ASN A 452 13.71 5.96 -13.98
N GLY A 453 14.12 7.24 -14.02
CA GLY A 453 14.71 7.94 -12.88
C GLY A 453 13.75 8.08 -11.69
N ALA A 454 12.48 8.37 -11.95
CA ALA A 454 11.43 8.35 -10.93
C ALA A 454 11.26 6.94 -10.32
N GLY A 455 11.33 5.88 -11.13
CA GLY A 455 11.31 4.49 -10.67
C GLY A 455 12.51 4.14 -9.77
N GLN A 456 13.70 4.67 -10.08
CA GLN A 456 14.87 4.56 -9.20
C GLN A 456 14.65 5.32 -7.88
N ASN A 457 14.04 6.52 -7.92
CA ASN A 457 13.71 7.29 -6.72
C ASN A 457 12.71 6.55 -5.80
N VAL A 458 11.74 5.80 -6.35
CA VAL A 458 10.86 4.92 -5.56
C VAL A 458 11.66 3.83 -4.84
N ASN A 459 12.68 3.24 -5.49
CA ASN A 459 13.54 2.25 -4.86
C ASN A 459 14.44 2.87 -3.77
N VAL A 460 14.97 4.07 -3.97
CA VAL A 460 15.71 4.82 -2.94
C VAL A 460 14.80 5.17 -1.75
N ALA A 461 13.56 5.59 -1.99
CA ALA A 461 12.59 5.88 -0.94
C ALA A 461 12.20 4.61 -0.16
N ARG A 462 12.02 3.47 -0.83
CA ARG A 462 11.82 2.15 -0.18
C ARG A 462 13.03 1.75 0.66
N GLY A 463 14.25 2.01 0.19
CA GLY A 463 15.47 1.82 0.98
C GLY A 463 15.47 2.63 2.29
N LYS A 464 14.99 3.88 2.26
CA LYS A 464 14.79 4.71 3.46
C LYS A 464 13.73 4.14 4.41
N VAL A 465 12.64 3.56 3.89
CA VAL A 465 11.64 2.86 4.72
C VAL A 465 12.28 1.65 5.42
N THR A 466 13.04 0.82 4.72
CA THR A 466 13.76 -0.31 5.33
C THR A 466 14.76 0.16 6.39
N GLN A 467 15.48 1.26 6.15
CA GLN A 467 16.40 1.86 7.12
C GLN A 467 15.67 2.35 8.38
N ALA A 468 14.53 3.04 8.21
CA ALA A 468 13.71 3.53 9.32
C ALA A 468 13.03 2.39 10.11
N GLN A 469 12.64 1.31 9.43
CA GLN A 469 12.18 0.08 10.09
C GLN A 469 13.30 -0.56 10.92
N GLY A 470 14.55 -0.52 10.43
CA GLY A 470 15.74 -0.92 11.19
C GLY A 470 15.94 -0.09 12.46
N THR A 471 15.85 1.25 12.39
CA THR A 471 15.98 2.11 13.58
C THR A 471 14.81 1.95 14.55
N LEU A 472 13.58 1.71 14.06
CA LEU A 472 12.43 1.36 14.90
C LEU A 472 12.62 0.02 15.63
N GLN A 473 13.18 -0.99 14.95
CA GLN A 473 13.48 -2.27 15.58
C GLN A 473 14.61 -2.16 16.61
N GLN A 474 15.58 -1.26 16.40
CA GLN A 474 16.59 -0.92 17.41
C GLN A 474 15.97 -0.18 18.60
N ALA A 475 15.10 0.82 18.39
CA ALA A 475 14.40 1.54 19.47
C ALA A 475 13.56 0.59 20.35
N ARG A 476 12.92 -0.42 19.75
CA ARG A 476 12.18 -1.48 20.47
C ARG A 476 13.05 -2.38 21.36
N THR A 477 14.38 -2.37 21.23
CA THR A 477 15.25 -3.09 22.19
C THR A 477 15.20 -2.50 23.60
N ILE A 478 14.58 -1.32 23.79
CA ILE A 478 14.30 -0.76 25.12
C ILE A 478 13.49 -1.73 26.01
N ASP A 479 12.68 -2.63 25.45
CA ASP A 479 11.94 -3.64 26.21
C ASP A 479 12.89 -4.53 27.06
N GLN A 480 14.11 -4.80 26.56
CA GLN A 480 15.14 -5.51 27.31
C GLN A 480 15.72 -4.65 28.45
N GLN A 481 15.89 -3.34 28.23
CA GLN A 481 16.34 -2.42 29.26
C GLN A 481 15.29 -2.23 30.37
N ILE A 482 14.00 -2.19 30.00
CA ILE A 482 12.87 -2.16 30.92
C ILE A 482 12.81 -3.47 31.72
N ALA A 483 13.01 -4.63 31.10
CA ALA A 483 13.08 -5.92 31.79
C ALA A 483 14.22 -5.97 32.84
N VAL A 484 15.41 -5.45 32.50
CA VAL A 484 16.53 -5.33 33.46
C VAL A 484 16.20 -4.35 34.59
N ALA A 485 15.58 -3.20 34.29
CA ALA A 485 15.16 -2.24 35.30
C ALA A 485 14.10 -2.82 36.26
N LEU A 486 13.13 -3.59 35.75
CA LEU A 486 12.13 -4.31 36.54
C LEU A 486 12.75 -5.43 37.39
N ALA A 487 13.76 -6.14 36.89
CA ALA A 487 14.51 -7.12 37.68
C ALA A 487 15.26 -6.47 38.84
N ASN A 488 15.88 -5.31 38.61
CA ASN A 488 16.54 -4.50 39.64
C ASN A 488 15.53 -3.98 40.67
N LEU A 489 14.35 -3.52 40.25
CA LEU A 489 13.25 -3.14 41.14
C LEU A 489 12.79 -4.32 42.02
N LYS A 490 12.59 -5.51 41.44
CA LYS A 490 12.22 -6.72 42.19
C LYS A 490 13.29 -7.11 43.22
N SER A 491 14.57 -6.92 42.88
CA SER A 491 15.71 -7.11 43.80
C SER A 491 15.69 -6.10 44.95
N ALA A 492 15.39 -4.82 44.68
CA ALA A 492 15.24 -3.80 45.71
C ALA A 492 14.02 -4.06 46.63
N GLN A 493 12.88 -4.47 46.07
CA GLN A 493 11.69 -4.87 46.84
C GLN A 493 11.96 -6.09 47.74
N ALA A 494 12.76 -7.06 47.27
CA ALA A 494 13.20 -8.19 48.11
C ALA A 494 14.12 -7.76 49.25
N LYS A 495 15.00 -6.77 49.04
CA LYS A 495 15.79 -6.16 50.13
C LYS A 495 14.90 -5.40 51.12
N VAL A 496 13.84 -4.74 50.67
CA VAL A 496 12.85 -4.10 51.55
C VAL A 496 12.08 -5.12 52.39
N SER A 497 11.65 -6.25 51.82
CA SER A 497 10.98 -7.30 52.62
C SER A 497 11.93 -7.98 53.62
N GLN A 498 13.20 -8.22 53.22
CA GLN A 498 14.25 -8.70 54.13
C GLN A 498 14.51 -7.72 55.28
N ALA A 499 14.62 -6.41 54.99
CA ALA A 499 14.84 -5.39 56.02
C ALA A 499 13.62 -5.22 56.94
N LYS A 500 12.39 -5.34 56.41
CA LYS A 500 11.16 -5.38 57.23
C LYS A 500 11.15 -6.59 58.18
N ALA A 501 11.57 -7.76 57.71
CA ALA A 501 11.69 -8.95 58.55
C ALA A 501 12.77 -8.76 59.65
N ALA A 502 13.91 -8.12 59.34
CA ALA A 502 14.93 -7.79 60.33
C ALA A 502 14.43 -6.79 61.40
N VAL A 503 13.67 -5.76 61.00
CA VAL A 503 13.01 -4.84 61.94
C VAL A 503 12.01 -5.57 62.83
N ALA A 504 11.17 -6.43 62.25
CA ALA A 504 10.20 -7.23 63.02
C ALA A 504 10.89 -8.17 64.02
N GLN A 505 11.98 -8.82 63.62
CA GLN A 505 12.78 -9.68 64.51
C GLN A 505 13.40 -8.87 65.67
N ALA A 506 14.06 -7.76 65.37
CA ALA A 506 14.65 -6.88 66.40
C ALA A 506 13.58 -6.32 67.36
N GLN A 507 12.37 -6.04 66.86
CA GLN A 507 11.25 -5.58 67.69
C GLN A 507 10.65 -6.70 68.56
N ILE A 508 10.60 -7.94 68.07
CA ILE A 508 10.24 -9.12 68.87
C ILE A 508 11.25 -9.32 69.99
N ASP A 509 12.55 -9.29 69.68
CA ASP A 509 13.59 -9.51 70.70
C ASP A 509 13.68 -8.36 71.70
N LEU A 510 13.49 -7.11 71.27
CA LEU A 510 13.29 -5.98 72.20
C LEU A 510 12.08 -6.21 73.12
N SER A 511 10.97 -6.77 72.62
CA SER A 511 9.81 -7.09 73.47
C SER A 511 10.11 -8.19 74.51
N ARG A 512 10.97 -9.16 74.16
CA ARG A 512 11.42 -10.26 75.02
C ARG A 512 12.36 -9.84 76.16
N THR A 513 12.81 -8.58 76.18
CA THR A 513 13.52 -8.01 77.35
C THR A 513 12.64 -7.96 78.60
N ARG A 514 11.31 -7.97 78.44
CA ARG A 514 10.32 -7.89 79.51
C ARG A 514 9.86 -9.29 79.93
N ILE A 515 10.47 -9.83 80.99
CA ILE A 515 10.13 -11.14 81.54
C ILE A 515 8.87 -11.01 82.42
N THR A 516 7.73 -11.50 81.94
CA THR A 516 6.42 -11.43 82.61
C THR A 516 5.95 -12.79 83.14
N SER A 517 5.05 -12.81 84.14
CA SER A 517 4.47 -14.07 84.64
C SER A 517 3.43 -14.67 83.67
N PRO A 518 3.49 -15.97 83.31
CA PRO A 518 2.48 -16.63 82.49
C PRO A 518 1.20 -17.00 83.28
N VAL A 519 1.28 -17.02 84.62
CA VAL A 519 0.22 -17.45 85.55
C VAL A 519 0.10 -16.46 86.73
N GLU A 520 -0.97 -16.59 87.53
CA GLU A 520 -1.12 -15.88 88.81
C GLU A 520 -0.74 -16.82 89.97
N GLY A 521 0.09 -16.33 90.89
CA GLY A 521 0.67 -17.14 91.94
C GLY A 521 1.71 -16.41 92.79
N THR A 522 2.36 -17.12 93.70
CA THR A 522 3.37 -16.58 94.61
C THR A 522 4.77 -16.97 94.13
N ILE A 523 5.73 -16.04 94.15
CA ILE A 523 7.13 -16.35 93.84
C ILE A 523 7.73 -17.17 95.00
N SER A 524 8.01 -18.45 94.76
CA SER A 524 8.60 -19.35 95.76
C SER A 524 10.10 -19.11 95.94
N ARG A 525 10.83 -18.87 94.84
CA ARG A 525 12.26 -18.55 94.89
C ARG A 525 12.70 -17.74 93.68
N ARG A 526 13.56 -16.76 93.93
CA ARG A 526 14.20 -15.86 92.97
C ARG A 526 15.69 -16.18 92.91
N THR A 527 16.12 -16.86 91.84
CA THR A 527 17.52 -17.25 91.59
C THR A 527 18.31 -16.13 90.89
N GLY A 528 17.63 -15.25 90.15
CA GLY A 528 18.24 -14.14 89.42
C GLY A 528 18.68 -12.97 90.29
N GLN A 529 19.82 -12.34 89.95
CA GLN A 529 20.35 -11.14 90.60
C GLN A 529 20.51 -9.97 89.61
N VAL A 530 20.31 -8.74 90.05
CA VAL A 530 20.57 -7.55 89.21
C VAL A 530 22.04 -7.50 88.81
N GLY A 531 22.32 -7.23 87.53
CA GLY A 531 23.65 -7.29 86.93
C GLY A 531 24.07 -8.68 86.42
N GLN A 532 23.34 -9.75 86.75
CA GLN A 532 23.62 -11.10 86.27
C GLN A 532 23.28 -11.25 84.78
N GLN A 533 24.13 -11.94 84.02
CA GLN A 533 23.83 -12.39 82.66
C GLN A 533 22.96 -13.66 82.71
N LEU A 534 21.89 -13.71 81.90
CA LEU A 534 21.03 -14.88 81.75
C LEU A 534 21.07 -15.41 80.32
N ALA A 535 21.21 -16.73 80.19
CA ALA A 535 21.03 -17.44 78.92
C ALA A 535 19.57 -17.88 78.70
N PRO A 536 19.10 -18.03 77.44
CA PRO A 536 17.78 -18.58 77.15
C PRO A 536 17.55 -19.93 77.85
N GLY A 537 16.37 -20.11 78.45
CA GLY A 537 16.04 -21.34 79.19
C GLY A 537 16.60 -21.43 80.62
N GLN A 538 17.44 -20.49 81.07
CA GLN A 538 17.94 -20.46 82.45
C GLN A 538 16.84 -20.05 83.44
N ALA A 539 16.58 -20.86 84.47
CA ALA A 539 15.54 -20.60 85.46
C ALA A 539 15.89 -19.43 86.39
N VAL A 540 15.16 -18.32 86.26
CA VAL A 540 15.39 -17.06 87.00
C VAL A 540 14.53 -17.00 88.27
N MET A 541 13.28 -17.44 88.17
CA MET A 541 12.26 -17.38 89.22
C MET A 541 11.35 -18.62 89.13
N ALA A 542 10.73 -18.99 90.24
CA ALA A 542 9.71 -20.03 90.31
C ALA A 542 8.40 -19.45 90.87
N VAL A 543 7.29 -19.59 90.13
CA VAL A 543 5.95 -19.14 90.54
C VAL A 543 5.09 -20.36 90.87
N VAL A 544 4.54 -20.39 92.09
CA VAL A 544 3.61 -21.43 92.56
C VAL A 544 2.19 -20.88 92.43
N PRO A 545 1.28 -21.51 91.65
CA PRO A 545 -0.09 -21.03 91.48
C PRO A 545 -0.84 -20.93 92.81
N LYS A 546 -1.64 -19.86 93.02
CA LYS A 546 -2.35 -19.68 94.30
C LYS A 546 -3.45 -20.72 94.54
N ASN A 547 -4.09 -21.20 93.48
CA ASN A 547 -5.36 -21.92 93.53
C ASN A 547 -5.22 -23.44 93.24
N ASP A 548 -4.00 -23.98 93.28
CA ASP A 548 -3.71 -25.37 92.90
C ASP A 548 -2.84 -26.04 93.97
N ILE A 549 -3.43 -26.22 95.15
CA ILE A 549 -2.80 -26.88 96.31
C ILE A 549 -3.66 -28.11 96.66
N TRP A 550 -3.01 -29.25 96.82
CA TRP A 550 -3.65 -30.50 97.24
C TRP A 550 -2.89 -31.15 98.39
N LEU A 551 -3.54 -32.09 99.07
CA LEU A 551 -2.94 -32.89 100.14
C LEU A 551 -2.49 -34.26 99.60
N VAL A 552 -1.38 -34.78 100.14
CA VAL A 552 -0.88 -36.13 99.93
C VAL A 552 -0.81 -36.81 101.30
N ALA A 553 -1.58 -37.88 101.50
CA ALA A 553 -1.76 -38.54 102.78
C ALA A 553 -1.39 -40.02 102.73
N ASN A 554 -0.45 -40.45 103.56
CA ASN A 554 0.22 -41.74 103.47
C ASN A 554 -0.42 -42.75 104.44
N TYR A 555 -1.57 -43.31 104.07
CA TYR A 555 -2.29 -44.29 104.90
C TYR A 555 -1.59 -45.64 104.94
N LYS A 556 -1.67 -46.34 106.08
CA LYS A 556 -1.12 -47.69 106.23
C LYS A 556 -1.94 -48.65 105.36
N GLU A 557 -1.28 -49.58 104.67
CA GLU A 557 -1.88 -50.59 103.78
C GLU A 557 -3.10 -51.29 104.40
N THR A 558 -3.04 -51.63 105.70
CA THR A 558 -4.11 -52.27 106.46
C THR A 558 -5.36 -51.41 106.68
N GLN A 559 -5.28 -50.09 106.50
CA GLN A 559 -6.38 -49.15 106.66
C GLN A 559 -7.15 -48.91 105.34
N LEU A 560 -6.54 -49.22 104.19
CA LEU A 560 -7.09 -48.89 102.86
C LEU A 560 -8.23 -49.81 102.39
N GLY A 561 -8.50 -50.91 103.08
CA GLY A 561 -9.45 -51.94 102.63
C GLY A 561 -10.89 -51.47 102.37
N HIS A 562 -11.29 -50.32 102.92
CA HIS A 562 -12.58 -49.67 102.69
C HIS A 562 -12.46 -48.25 102.12
N VAL A 563 -11.24 -47.82 101.75
CA VAL A 563 -10.98 -46.49 101.19
C VAL A 563 -11.21 -46.49 99.67
N ARG A 564 -11.91 -45.47 99.15
CA ARG A 564 -12.25 -45.32 97.74
C ARG A 564 -12.19 -43.86 97.29
N GLU A 565 -11.96 -43.65 96.00
CA GLU A 565 -12.05 -42.32 95.38
C GLU A 565 -13.46 -41.73 95.55
N GLY A 566 -13.52 -40.41 95.77
CA GLY A 566 -14.75 -39.67 96.05
C GLY A 566 -15.24 -39.70 97.50
N GLN A 567 -14.67 -40.54 98.39
CA GLN A 567 -14.96 -40.46 99.83
C GLN A 567 -14.54 -39.10 100.40
N LYS A 568 -15.32 -38.61 101.37
CA LYS A 568 -15.01 -37.39 102.10
C LYS A 568 -13.84 -37.60 103.04
N VAL A 569 -13.12 -36.50 103.27
CA VAL A 569 -12.01 -36.42 104.21
C VAL A 569 -12.16 -35.16 105.02
N ASP A 570 -12.14 -35.28 106.34
CA ASP A 570 -11.95 -34.14 107.25
C ASP A 570 -10.45 -34.00 107.50
N ILE A 571 -9.91 -32.81 107.29
CA ILE A 571 -8.48 -32.53 107.24
C ILE A 571 -8.18 -31.45 108.28
N GLU A 572 -7.56 -31.86 109.38
CA GLU A 572 -6.96 -30.93 110.34
C GLU A 572 -5.52 -30.62 109.88
N ILE A 573 -5.10 -29.37 110.01
CA ILE A 573 -3.77 -28.90 109.59
C ILE A 573 -3.07 -28.30 110.80
N ASP A 574 -1.92 -28.85 111.18
CA ASP A 574 -1.18 -28.51 112.41
C ASP A 574 -0.89 -27.00 112.55
N ALA A 575 -0.70 -26.32 111.41
CA ALA A 575 -0.42 -24.89 111.32
C ALA A 575 -1.69 -23.99 111.33
N LEU A 576 -2.89 -24.58 111.30
CA LEU A 576 -4.19 -23.92 111.22
C LEU A 576 -5.25 -24.65 112.10
N PRO A 577 -5.01 -24.85 113.41
CA PRO A 577 -5.90 -25.65 114.28
C PRO A 577 -7.30 -25.04 114.46
N ASP A 578 -7.50 -23.76 114.14
CA ASP A 578 -8.81 -23.10 114.14
C ASP A 578 -9.69 -23.48 112.93
N TYR A 579 -9.19 -24.32 112.01
CA TYR A 579 -9.82 -24.65 110.72
C TYR A 579 -9.80 -26.16 110.43
N THR A 580 -10.95 -26.82 110.56
CA THR A 580 -11.18 -28.13 109.92
C THR A 580 -11.48 -27.89 108.44
N PHE A 581 -10.69 -28.48 107.53
CA PHE A 581 -10.91 -28.39 106.09
C PHE A 581 -11.55 -29.67 105.57
N HIS A 582 -12.61 -29.57 104.79
CA HIS A 582 -13.21 -30.71 104.12
C HIS A 582 -12.57 -30.94 102.75
N GLY A 583 -12.41 -32.19 102.36
CA GLY A 583 -11.88 -32.59 101.06
C GLY A 583 -12.44 -33.92 100.61
N LYS A 584 -11.94 -34.40 99.47
CA LYS A 584 -12.28 -35.70 98.91
C LYS A 584 -11.04 -36.43 98.42
N VAL A 585 -11.03 -37.75 98.56
CA VAL A 585 -10.03 -38.62 97.93
C VAL A 585 -10.14 -38.43 96.41
N GLN A 586 -9.15 -37.77 95.81
CA GLN A 586 -9.07 -37.59 94.35
C GLN A 586 -8.51 -38.84 93.68
N SER A 587 -7.43 -39.40 94.23
CA SER A 587 -6.87 -40.66 93.74
C SER A 587 -6.02 -41.38 94.78
N ILE A 588 -5.89 -42.71 94.63
CA ILE A 588 -5.01 -43.55 95.45
C ILE A 588 -3.79 -43.93 94.60
N ALA A 589 -2.57 -43.79 95.12
CA ALA A 589 -1.37 -44.17 94.37
C ALA A 589 -1.33 -45.68 94.12
N ALA A 590 -0.96 -46.08 92.89
CA ALA A 590 -0.90 -47.48 92.45
C ALA A 590 0.26 -48.30 93.09
N GLY A 591 0.92 -47.77 94.12
CA GLY A 591 2.04 -48.38 94.81
C GLY A 591 2.52 -47.53 96.00
N THR A 592 3.31 -48.13 96.88
CA THR A 592 3.85 -47.49 98.09
C THR A 592 5.09 -46.66 97.77
N GLY A 593 5.45 -45.71 98.65
CA GLY A 593 6.56 -44.77 98.41
C GLY A 593 7.91 -45.43 98.10
N ASN A 594 8.18 -46.63 98.63
CA ASN A 594 9.41 -47.38 98.36
C ASN A 594 9.52 -47.90 96.91
N VAL A 595 8.41 -48.07 96.19
CA VAL A 595 8.42 -48.62 94.81
C VAL A 595 8.76 -47.52 93.79
N PHE A 596 8.49 -46.26 94.13
CA PHE A 596 8.77 -45.09 93.28
C PHE A 596 10.00 -44.28 93.72
N ALA A 597 10.67 -44.71 94.80
CA ALA A 597 11.96 -44.15 95.21
C ALA A 597 13.07 -44.53 94.23
N LEU A 598 13.99 -43.59 93.95
CA LEU A 598 15.14 -43.84 93.06
C LEU A 598 16.11 -44.91 93.59
N LEU A 599 16.03 -45.20 94.89
CA LEU A 599 16.73 -46.26 95.61
C LEU A 599 15.77 -46.86 96.67
N PRO A 600 15.19 -48.05 96.46
CA PRO A 600 14.36 -48.72 97.45
C PRO A 600 15.18 -49.20 98.67
N ALA A 601 14.58 -49.19 99.86
CA ALA A 601 15.21 -49.71 101.07
C ALA A 601 15.02 -51.24 101.21
N GLU A 602 16.11 -52.01 101.19
CA GLU A 602 16.09 -53.44 101.52
C GLU A 602 16.19 -53.68 103.04
N ASN A 603 15.31 -54.53 103.56
CA ASN A 603 15.31 -54.95 104.97
C ASN A 603 16.32 -56.09 105.19
N ALA A 604 17.59 -55.74 105.39
CA ALA A 604 18.61 -56.71 105.77
C ALA A 604 18.39 -57.29 107.19
N THR A 605 18.91 -58.51 107.42
CA THR A 605 18.95 -59.25 108.71
C THR A 605 17.63 -59.75 109.33
N GLY A 606 16.98 -60.71 108.66
CA GLY A 606 16.42 -61.92 109.30
C GLY A 606 15.23 -61.82 110.27
N ASN A 607 14.71 -60.63 110.56
CA ASN A 607 13.60 -60.43 111.49
C ASN A 607 12.24 -60.39 110.76
N PHE A 608 11.44 -61.46 110.89
CA PHE A 608 10.15 -61.63 110.21
C PHE A 608 8.98 -60.81 110.82
N THR A 609 9.22 -59.55 111.20
CA THR A 609 8.16 -58.62 111.62
C THR A 609 7.51 -57.95 110.41
N LYS A 610 6.18 -58.09 110.27
CA LYS A 610 5.41 -57.42 109.20
C LYS A 610 5.40 -55.90 109.42
N VAL A 611 6.28 -55.19 108.72
CA VAL A 611 6.21 -53.73 108.59
C VAL A 611 5.06 -53.39 107.65
N VAL A 612 4.11 -52.56 108.09
CA VAL A 612 2.99 -52.11 107.26
C VAL A 612 3.46 -50.94 106.40
N GLN A 613 3.35 -51.08 105.08
CA GLN A 613 3.75 -50.02 104.16
C GLN A 613 2.70 -48.91 104.13
N ARG A 614 3.09 -47.69 103.71
CA ARG A 614 2.17 -46.58 103.49
C ARG A 614 1.96 -46.32 102.00
N VAL A 615 0.71 -46.11 101.59
CA VAL A 615 0.34 -45.72 100.22
C VAL A 615 -0.07 -44.23 100.23
N PRO A 616 0.53 -43.39 99.37
CA PRO A 616 0.07 -42.02 99.19
C PRO A 616 -1.35 -41.97 98.60
N VAL A 617 -2.23 -41.19 99.22
CA VAL A 617 -3.58 -40.89 98.77
C VAL A 617 -3.64 -39.39 98.49
N LYS A 618 -3.94 -39.01 97.25
CA LYS A 618 -4.11 -37.61 96.84
C LYS A 618 -5.51 -37.16 97.22
N ILE A 619 -5.59 -36.10 98.02
CA ILE A 619 -6.84 -35.54 98.53
C ILE A 619 -6.93 -34.08 98.08
N THR A 620 -8.04 -33.73 97.44
CA THR A 620 -8.32 -32.34 97.04
C THR A 620 -9.28 -31.70 98.03
N PHE A 621 -8.97 -30.48 98.45
CA PHE A 621 -9.85 -29.65 99.26
C PHE A 621 -11.09 -29.24 98.46
N ASP A 622 -12.26 -29.19 99.10
CA ASP A 622 -13.46 -28.62 98.48
C ASP A 622 -13.32 -27.08 98.33
N PRO A 623 -13.80 -26.49 97.22
CA PRO A 623 -13.58 -25.08 96.93
C PRO A 623 -14.35 -24.13 97.85
N ASN A 624 -13.86 -22.89 97.97
CA ASN A 624 -14.48 -21.76 98.69
C ASN A 624 -14.59 -21.89 100.22
N GLN A 625 -13.78 -22.75 100.85
CA GLN A 625 -13.71 -22.85 102.32
C GLN A 625 -12.93 -21.68 102.96
N PRO A 626 -13.31 -21.24 104.18
CA PRO A 626 -12.58 -20.20 104.90
C PRO A 626 -11.15 -20.67 105.24
N GLY A 627 -10.16 -19.80 105.07
CA GLY A 627 -8.75 -20.11 105.34
C GLY A 627 -8.02 -20.88 104.23
N LEU A 628 -8.69 -21.32 103.17
CA LEU A 628 -8.08 -22.10 102.08
C LEU A 628 -6.95 -21.33 101.36
N ASP A 629 -7.01 -20.00 101.36
CA ASP A 629 -5.99 -19.13 100.78
C ASP A 629 -4.74 -18.93 101.67
N ARG A 630 -4.79 -19.42 102.92
CA ARG A 630 -3.66 -19.50 103.86
C ARG A 630 -2.83 -20.76 103.66
N LEU A 631 -3.35 -21.77 102.96
CA LEU A 631 -2.61 -22.98 102.60
C LEU A 631 -1.33 -22.66 101.81
N ARG A 632 -0.27 -23.42 102.07
CA ARG A 632 1.01 -23.39 101.34
C ARG A 632 1.43 -24.83 101.09
N ALA A 633 2.29 -25.09 100.12
CA ALA A 633 2.94 -26.39 100.01
C ALA A 633 3.87 -26.64 101.20
N GLY A 634 3.93 -27.88 101.69
CA GLY A 634 4.80 -28.30 102.79
C GLY A 634 4.22 -28.18 104.20
N LEU A 635 2.92 -27.89 104.37
CA LEU A 635 2.23 -27.95 105.66
C LEU A 635 1.80 -29.40 105.98
N SER A 636 2.10 -29.87 107.19
CA SER A 636 1.60 -31.14 107.77
C SER A 636 0.09 -31.11 107.99
N ALA A 637 -0.54 -32.29 107.97
CA ALA A 637 -1.96 -32.46 108.25
C ALA A 637 -2.27 -33.85 108.85
N ALA A 638 -3.39 -33.93 109.57
CA ALA A 638 -4.02 -35.16 110.06
C ALA A 638 -5.39 -35.36 109.36
N PRO A 639 -5.43 -36.07 108.22
CA PRO A 639 -6.68 -36.35 107.51
C PRO A 639 -7.38 -37.64 107.94
N THR A 640 -8.69 -37.52 108.17
CA THR A 640 -9.62 -38.59 108.56
C THR A 640 -10.60 -38.87 107.43
N ILE A 641 -10.56 -40.08 106.86
CA ILE A 641 -11.49 -40.51 105.80
C ILE A 641 -12.74 -41.13 106.43
N GLU A 642 -13.92 -40.67 106.02
CA GLU A 642 -15.19 -41.38 106.28
C GLU A 642 -15.27 -42.63 105.38
N THR A 643 -15.15 -43.83 105.96
CA THR A 643 -15.28 -45.11 105.23
C THR A 643 -16.66 -45.76 105.38
N ALA A 644 -17.66 -44.97 105.79
CA ALA A 644 -19.07 -45.38 105.77
C ALA A 644 -19.59 -45.58 104.32
N HIS A 645 -20.68 -46.34 104.20
CA HIS A 645 -21.41 -46.61 102.95
C HIS A 645 -22.81 -45.98 103.00
#